data_AF-A0AAE3Y9R8-F1
#
_entry.id   AF-A0AAE3Y9R8-F1
#
_cell.length_a   1.000
_cell.length_b   1.000
_cell.length_c   1.000
_cell.angle_alpha   90.00
_cell.angle_beta   90.00
_cell.angle_gamma   90.00
#
_symmetry.space_group_name_H-M   'P 1'
#
loop_
_entity.id
_entity.type
_entity.pdbx_description
1 polymer ?
#
loop_
_entity_poly.entity_id
_entity_poly.type
_entity_poly.pdbx_seq_one_letter_code
_entity_poly.pdbx_strand_id
1 'polypeptide(L)'
;MNSFFLFEAKRNIKHWLTYLIALILVFIGIFCGNQFNLSVGEGIYLNSPYTIGFMSGMLSLSIIFFAIVYALQLLFRDWDTKFDLVLFSFPISKSTYLKGKFLTYFLQTFLSFGFLMTGFLTGQMQRTGSEMQNEFNIGYYLYPLFIFGFINSLLICSFLFLISLSLRKKLIVVIGGLFLYVFYMIVLLFSNSPFMAGSIPQSLEAQQISAWLDPFGLSSYFLEARTFTVHQKNTQLVSFTGYLLLNRLSFLIISIGFLFLSLRLFSFSKISKHKTKKTVRDPDSPHKTLALQYSSVLPNFGKTASVKATLSFARIDIIYLFKSITVPAVSILLLFFVGMEMYAEIEKGIRLPQKYAGSGLMATTISENFPLFGLLISAYFINDLYWRSRSSWFFLIENTTFYSKNKLLGHLLSISFLLVFFTGILIIQGIIFQAAYQYFHIDWHAYLPVFLFNTFPLILFSCLILLINDTIRNKFVALGVSVLVVFILAGPVSGKILTYPLFRIFSDFKGTYSDFNGYGIYELAFAQRLLFGMGIMATLWMLNQWIQLKKTVPGQIIFTSIVLFSGIYAGTYFMKGYLPKEKDKEISNSVQYEKSFRKYEHLPQPDITDITTEIQLHPSKNSYQIIGKYILKNQTNQPISKVLINFNHDLKLENAVLKSGSEAMKITENTTEVILRQTMQPNETAVLDFTLSYQWVAVNGHQSFNAIIENGSFMRISRYFPSVGYQKDNEIEDLKIRQDNHLGKLAALKNPEAPDVSKKDFINLDMTISTEKDQTAIGTGDLVKKWAKADRNYFQYKAENIPFRFAVSSAEYQIKSIHYKGISINIFYHPKHFENVDHLLKNSIITLDYCQQNFGKYPFKTINFAEVSSFTRGFAATAYPSSVFMPEDMVFHANIHADHHQDVINELAGHELSHLWWGNSQINPDDREGAVMLTETLAMYTEMMLYKKMHGKAEMMKRIHVHQQIYDNEKGLFENIPIYKATGDAAHISYSKGAVAMVKLSDLIGEEKVNAALHNFLKNNSYPKKPTSMDLINEFYKVAPNEHLKKQIDLLFKAI
;
A
#
# COMPACT_ATOMS: atom_id res chain seq x y z
N MET A 1 -29.09 32.83 31.45
CA MET A 1 -28.09 32.40 30.45
C MET A 1 -26.69 32.61 31.00
N ASN A 2 -25.74 31.72 30.71
CA ASN A 2 -24.38 31.81 31.25
C ASN A 2 -23.59 32.95 30.56
N SER A 3 -23.23 34.00 31.30
CA SER A 3 -22.56 35.19 30.76
C SER A 3 -21.20 34.88 30.13
N PHE A 4 -20.47 33.87 30.62
CA PHE A 4 -19.20 33.43 30.03
C PHE A 4 -19.39 32.85 28.63
N PHE A 5 -20.39 32.00 28.47
CA PHE A 5 -20.72 31.40 27.19
C PHE A 5 -21.10 32.47 26.16
N LEU A 6 -21.96 33.42 26.55
CA LEU A 6 -22.39 34.51 25.67
C LEU A 6 -21.24 35.42 25.26
N PHE A 7 -20.33 35.75 26.19
CA PHE A 7 -19.16 36.55 25.89
C PHE A 7 -18.27 35.87 24.84
N GLU A 8 -17.94 34.59 25.04
CA GLU A 8 -17.10 33.85 24.09
C GLU A 8 -17.79 33.65 22.74
N ALA A 9 -19.08 33.32 22.73
CA ALA A 9 -19.85 33.18 21.50
C ALA A 9 -19.87 34.50 20.69
N LYS A 10 -20.15 35.63 21.35
CA LYS A 10 -20.13 36.95 20.72
C LYS A 10 -18.73 37.33 20.21
N ARG A 11 -17.68 36.95 20.95
CA ARG A 11 -16.29 37.17 20.54
C ARG A 11 -15.96 36.37 19.27
N ASN A 12 -16.31 35.09 19.23
CA ASN A 12 -16.03 34.21 18.09
C ASN A 12 -16.75 34.67 16.82
N ILE A 13 -18.01 35.10 16.93
CA ILE A 13 -18.81 35.64 15.81
C ILE A 13 -18.20 36.93 15.26
N LYS A 14 -17.59 37.77 16.10
CA LYS A 14 -16.95 39.03 15.65
C LYS A 14 -15.56 38.84 15.04
N HIS A 15 -14.97 37.66 15.16
CA HIS A 15 -13.58 37.42 14.79
C HIS A 15 -13.47 36.79 13.40
N TRP A 16 -12.91 37.50 12.42
CA TRP A 16 -12.86 37.07 11.02
C TRP A 16 -12.15 35.72 10.81
N LEU A 17 -11.15 35.40 11.64
CA LEU A 17 -10.43 34.11 11.61
C LEU A 17 -11.35 32.91 11.86
N THR A 18 -12.45 33.07 12.61
CA THR A 18 -13.43 31.99 12.82
C THR A 18 -14.08 31.58 11.51
N TYR A 19 -14.45 32.55 10.67
CA TYR A 19 -15.03 32.30 9.35
C TYR A 19 -13.99 31.72 8.38
N LEU A 20 -12.74 32.18 8.43
CA LEU A 20 -11.67 31.60 7.65
C LEU A 20 -11.45 30.12 8.00
N ILE A 21 -11.42 29.77 9.28
CA ILE A 21 -11.27 28.37 9.73
C ILE A 21 -12.45 27.53 9.26
N ALA A 22 -13.69 28.01 9.41
CA ALA A 22 -14.87 27.31 8.91
C ALA A 22 -14.79 27.05 7.40
N LEU A 23 -14.38 28.06 6.62
CA LEU A 23 -14.19 27.93 5.17
C LEU A 23 -13.09 26.92 4.82
N ILE A 24 -11.94 26.95 5.50
CA ILE A 24 -10.86 25.96 5.31
C ILE A 24 -11.37 24.55 5.61
N LEU A 25 -12.12 24.36 6.70
CA LEU A 25 -12.67 23.05 7.06
C LEU A 25 -13.67 22.54 6.03
N VAL A 26 -14.51 23.42 5.47
CA VAL A 26 -15.40 23.07 4.35
C VAL A 26 -14.58 22.66 3.12
N PHE A 27 -13.54 23.40 2.75
CA PHE A 27 -12.67 23.04 1.62
C PHE A 27 -11.94 21.71 1.82
N ILE A 28 -11.42 21.46 3.03
CA ILE A 28 -10.84 20.16 3.38
C ILE A 28 -11.90 19.07 3.27
N GLY A 29 -13.12 19.32 3.76
CA GLY A 29 -14.24 18.41 3.61
C GLY A 29 -14.58 18.11 2.16
N ILE A 30 -14.68 19.14 1.29
CA ILE A 30 -14.93 18.99 -0.15
C ILE A 30 -13.85 18.11 -0.78
N PHE A 31 -12.59 18.38 -0.45
CA PHE A 31 -11.47 17.58 -0.93
C PHE A 31 -11.60 16.12 -0.49
N CYS A 32 -11.88 15.85 0.79
CA CYS A 32 -12.08 14.49 1.28
C CYS A 32 -13.28 13.81 0.60
N GLY A 33 -14.40 14.51 0.44
CA GLY A 33 -15.60 13.97 -0.20
C GLY A 33 -15.39 13.62 -1.66
N ASN A 34 -14.61 14.42 -2.39
CA ASN A 34 -14.38 14.25 -3.83
C ASN A 34 -13.20 13.29 -4.14
N GLN A 35 -12.13 13.31 -3.35
CA GLN A 35 -10.88 12.61 -3.69
C GLN A 35 -10.62 11.32 -2.89
N PHE A 36 -11.22 11.13 -1.70
CA PHE A 36 -10.98 9.90 -0.96
C PHE A 36 -11.82 8.76 -1.54
N ASN A 37 -11.13 7.75 -2.08
CA ASN A 37 -11.71 6.53 -2.67
C ASN A 37 -11.40 5.33 -1.79
N LEU A 38 -11.80 5.39 -0.51
CA LEU A 38 -11.74 4.22 0.36
C LEU A 38 -12.94 3.33 0.04
N SER A 39 -12.82 2.54 -1.03
CA SER A 39 -13.79 1.48 -1.31
C SER A 39 -13.74 0.48 -0.16
N VAL A 40 -14.88 0.25 0.48
CA VAL A 40 -14.99 -0.64 1.63
C VAL A 40 -15.23 -2.09 1.18
N GLY A 41 -15.50 -2.29 -0.10
CA GLY A 41 -15.82 -3.58 -0.70
C GLY A 41 -16.35 -3.43 -2.12
N GLU A 42 -16.29 -4.49 -2.90
CA GLU A 42 -16.78 -4.49 -4.27
C GLU A 42 -18.31 -4.39 -4.32
N GLY A 43 -18.83 -3.56 -5.22
CA GLY A 43 -20.27 -3.31 -5.34
C GLY A 43 -20.87 -2.43 -4.24
N ILE A 44 -20.09 -1.97 -3.25
CA ILE A 44 -20.53 -0.99 -2.25
C ILE A 44 -20.28 0.43 -2.76
N TYR A 45 -21.34 1.22 -2.90
CA TYR A 45 -21.23 2.59 -3.40
C TYR A 45 -20.52 3.51 -2.40
N LEU A 46 -19.83 4.53 -2.91
CA LEU A 46 -19.07 5.48 -2.09
C LEU A 46 -19.97 6.42 -1.26
N ASN A 47 -21.19 6.68 -1.74
CA ASN A 47 -22.24 7.43 -1.04
C ASN A 47 -23.29 6.52 -0.36
N SER A 48 -22.98 5.24 -0.17
CA SER A 48 -23.84 4.33 0.60
C SER A 48 -23.90 4.74 2.09
N PRO A 49 -24.97 4.41 2.82
CA PRO A 49 -25.07 4.68 4.26
C PRO A 49 -23.94 4.04 5.06
N TYR A 50 -23.46 2.86 4.63
CA TYR A 50 -22.32 2.19 5.26
C TYR A 50 -21.01 2.95 5.06
N THR A 51 -20.66 3.27 3.80
CA THR A 51 -19.42 3.99 3.48
C THR A 51 -19.41 5.39 4.10
N ILE A 52 -20.54 6.12 4.07
CA ILE A 52 -20.63 7.43 4.72
C ILE A 52 -20.43 7.31 6.24
N GLY A 53 -21.04 6.31 6.88
CA GLY A 53 -20.85 6.09 8.32
C GLY A 53 -19.40 5.77 8.67
N PHE A 54 -18.76 4.86 7.93
CA PHE A 54 -17.34 4.53 8.06
C PHE A 54 -16.45 5.78 7.90
N MET A 55 -16.62 6.52 6.79
CA MET A 55 -15.83 7.72 6.51
C MET A 55 -16.05 8.81 7.55
N SER A 56 -17.29 8.99 8.02
CA SER A 56 -17.61 9.95 9.09
C SER A 56 -16.94 9.57 10.42
N GLY A 57 -16.94 8.28 10.77
CA GLY A 57 -16.24 7.79 11.95
C GLY A 57 -14.73 8.02 11.85
N MET A 58 -14.11 7.77 10.68
CA MET A 58 -12.70 8.07 10.45
C MET A 58 -12.40 9.57 10.54
N LEU A 59 -13.19 10.41 9.87
CA LEU A 59 -13.05 11.86 9.92
C LEU A 59 -13.22 12.38 11.35
N SER A 60 -14.00 11.70 12.20
CA SER A 60 -14.19 12.09 13.61
C SER A 60 -12.89 12.05 14.43
N LEU A 61 -11.83 11.35 13.98
CA LEU A 61 -10.51 11.42 14.61
C LEU A 61 -9.91 12.85 14.56
N SER A 62 -10.28 13.65 13.55
CA SER A 62 -9.90 15.06 13.46
C SER A 62 -10.41 15.92 14.63
N ILE A 63 -11.44 15.45 15.35
CA ILE A 63 -11.96 16.10 16.55
C ILE A 63 -10.88 16.20 17.63
N ILE A 64 -9.97 15.23 17.73
CA ILE A 64 -8.82 15.30 18.64
C ILE A 64 -8.00 16.56 18.36
N PHE A 65 -7.69 16.81 17.09
CA PHE A 65 -6.92 17.96 16.68
C PHE A 65 -7.66 19.27 16.97
N PHE A 66 -8.94 19.37 16.60
CA PHE A 66 -9.76 20.56 16.89
C PHE A 66 -9.83 20.84 18.39
N ALA A 67 -10.07 19.80 19.19
CA ALA A 67 -10.17 19.87 20.63
C ALA A 67 -8.84 20.31 21.27
N ILE A 68 -7.68 19.82 20.82
CA ILE A 68 -6.37 20.28 21.32
C ILE A 68 -6.17 21.76 21.01
N VAL A 69 -6.38 22.18 19.75
CA VAL A 69 -6.17 23.57 19.31
C VAL A 69 -7.04 24.52 20.13
N TYR A 70 -8.34 24.21 20.27
CA TYR A 70 -9.25 25.05 21.04
C TYR A 70 -8.99 24.98 22.55
N ALA A 71 -8.54 23.84 23.10
CA ALA A 71 -8.15 23.75 24.51
C ALA A 71 -7.01 24.72 24.82
N LEU A 72 -5.96 24.71 24.00
CA LEU A 72 -4.80 25.59 24.17
C LEU A 72 -5.16 27.08 24.03
N GLN A 73 -6.12 27.42 23.17
CA GLN A 73 -6.53 28.80 22.94
C GLN A 73 -7.58 29.33 23.91
N LEU A 74 -8.49 28.50 24.42
CA LEU A 74 -9.64 28.93 25.23
C LEU A 74 -9.48 28.63 26.72
N LEU A 75 -8.96 27.44 27.05
CA LEU A 75 -8.87 26.97 28.44
C LEU A 75 -7.66 27.55 29.14
N PHE A 76 -6.54 27.73 28.43
CA PHE A 76 -5.33 28.32 28.99
C PHE A 76 -5.26 29.84 28.94
N ARG A 77 -6.15 30.47 28.17
CA ARG A 77 -6.11 31.91 27.89
C ARG A 77 -6.02 32.78 29.13
N ASP A 78 -6.86 32.48 30.13
CA ASP A 78 -6.97 33.29 31.33
C ASP A 78 -5.68 33.18 32.17
N TRP A 79 -5.03 32.00 32.19
CA TRP A 79 -3.73 31.79 32.86
C TRP A 79 -2.55 32.40 32.08
N ASP A 80 -2.53 32.21 30.76
CA ASP A 80 -1.46 32.73 29.90
C ASP A 80 -1.39 34.26 29.94
N THR A 81 -2.56 34.91 30.01
CA THR A 81 -2.68 36.37 30.11
C THR A 81 -2.60 36.89 31.55
N LYS A 82 -2.51 36.00 32.55
CA LYS A 82 -2.60 36.30 33.99
C LYS A 82 -3.90 37.04 34.38
N PHE A 83 -4.93 36.98 33.54
CA PHE A 83 -6.23 37.59 33.79
C PHE A 83 -7.06 36.76 34.78
N ASP A 84 -6.69 35.51 35.02
CA ASP A 84 -7.28 34.63 36.03
C ASP A 84 -7.31 35.26 37.43
N LEU A 85 -6.29 36.06 37.78
CA LEU A 85 -6.22 36.77 39.08
C LEU A 85 -7.36 37.79 39.26
N VAL A 86 -7.71 38.51 38.19
CA VAL A 86 -8.81 39.49 38.18
C VAL A 86 -10.15 38.78 38.05
N LEU A 87 -10.21 37.74 37.23
CA LEU A 87 -11.46 37.02 36.98
C LEU A 87 -11.94 36.25 38.21
N PHE A 88 -11.01 35.63 38.95
CA PHE A 88 -11.34 34.80 40.12
C PHE A 88 -11.59 35.60 41.40
N SER A 89 -11.43 36.94 41.38
CA SER A 89 -11.84 37.81 42.49
C SER A 89 -13.31 38.19 42.46
N PHE A 90 -14.01 37.96 41.33
CA PHE A 90 -15.46 38.16 41.23
C PHE A 90 -16.23 37.02 41.91
N PRO A 91 -17.46 37.26 42.43
CA PRO A 91 -18.28 36.25 43.10
C PRO A 91 -18.92 35.26 42.10
N ILE A 92 -18.10 34.53 41.36
CA ILE A 92 -18.53 33.57 40.34
C ILE A 92 -18.54 32.16 40.93
N SER A 93 -19.64 31.43 40.77
CA SER A 93 -19.69 30.03 41.17
C SER A 93 -18.80 29.16 40.28
N LYS A 94 -18.16 28.12 40.86
CA LYS A 94 -17.35 27.13 40.12
C LYS A 94 -18.14 26.52 38.96
N SER A 95 -19.40 26.16 39.22
CA SER A 95 -20.29 25.55 38.24
C SER A 95 -20.59 26.49 37.07
N THR A 96 -20.84 27.78 37.35
CA THR A 96 -21.10 28.78 36.30
C THR A 96 -19.87 28.99 35.42
N TYR A 97 -18.67 29.12 36.01
CA TYR A 97 -17.43 29.28 35.25
C TYR A 97 -17.14 28.08 34.36
N LEU A 98 -17.17 26.87 34.94
CA LEU A 98 -16.80 25.64 34.23
C LEU A 98 -17.80 25.25 33.15
N LYS A 99 -19.11 25.34 33.42
CA LYS A 99 -20.15 25.08 32.39
C LYS A 99 -20.03 26.04 31.22
N GLY A 100 -19.70 27.31 31.47
CA GLY A 100 -19.54 28.32 30.43
C GLY A 100 -18.36 28.02 29.52
N LYS A 101 -17.18 27.78 30.11
CA LYS A 101 -15.96 27.42 29.36
C LYS A 101 -16.11 26.12 28.60
N PHE A 102 -16.66 25.08 29.24
CA PHE A 102 -16.85 23.79 28.60
C PHE A 102 -17.84 23.86 27.43
N LEU A 103 -19.00 24.49 27.60
CA LEU A 103 -20.02 24.56 26.56
C LEU A 103 -19.51 25.30 25.31
N THR A 104 -18.76 26.39 25.49
CA THR A 104 -18.10 27.07 24.37
C THR A 104 -17.09 26.17 23.68
N TYR A 105 -16.22 25.52 24.47
CA TYR A 105 -15.16 24.65 23.95
C TYR A 105 -15.73 23.44 23.18
N PHE A 106 -16.72 22.77 23.73
CA PHE A 106 -17.44 21.67 23.10
C PHE A 106 -18.16 22.12 21.82
N LEU A 107 -18.96 23.19 21.89
CA LEU A 107 -19.72 23.66 20.73
C LEU A 107 -18.83 24.08 19.57
N GLN A 108 -17.71 24.77 19.85
CA GLN A 108 -16.76 25.17 18.82
C GLN A 108 -16.09 23.96 18.16
N THR A 109 -15.77 22.93 18.95
CA THR A 109 -15.21 21.67 18.44
C THR A 109 -16.23 20.92 17.58
N PHE A 110 -17.46 20.74 18.07
CA PHE A 110 -18.53 20.04 17.35
C PHE A 110 -18.93 20.76 16.05
N LEU A 111 -19.06 22.09 16.07
CA LEU A 111 -19.34 22.88 14.86
C LEU A 111 -18.21 22.80 13.84
N SER A 112 -16.94 22.73 14.28
CA SER A 112 -15.80 22.55 13.37
C SER A 112 -15.90 21.22 12.63
N PHE A 113 -16.24 20.14 13.34
CA PHE A 113 -16.52 18.85 12.71
C PHE A 113 -17.77 18.89 11.82
N GLY A 114 -18.81 19.62 12.22
CA GLY A 114 -19.98 19.90 11.38
C GLY A 114 -19.60 20.57 10.05
N PHE A 115 -18.74 21.59 10.06
CA PHE A 115 -18.26 22.24 8.84
C PHE A 115 -17.46 21.27 7.96
N LEU A 116 -16.59 20.46 8.55
CA LEU A 116 -15.87 19.40 7.82
C LEU A 116 -16.85 18.42 7.15
N MET A 117 -17.89 17.98 7.87
CA MET A 117 -18.92 17.07 7.35
C MET A 117 -19.80 17.72 6.27
N THR A 118 -20.12 19.01 6.39
CA THR A 118 -20.83 19.74 5.31
C THR A 118 -19.97 19.81 4.05
N GLY A 119 -18.67 20.04 4.20
CA GLY A 119 -17.71 19.96 3.10
C GLY A 119 -17.69 18.56 2.48
N PHE A 120 -17.58 17.51 3.30
CA PHE A 120 -17.57 16.11 2.85
C PHE A 120 -18.82 15.77 2.03
N LEU A 121 -19.99 16.13 2.53
CA LEU A 121 -21.26 16.02 1.81
C LEU A 121 -21.20 16.74 0.45
N THR A 122 -20.79 18.00 0.42
CA THR A 122 -20.71 18.77 -0.84
C THR A 122 -19.69 18.18 -1.82
N GLY A 123 -18.58 17.62 -1.33
CA GLY A 123 -17.58 16.95 -2.15
C GLY A 123 -18.11 15.65 -2.76
N GLN A 124 -18.86 14.85 -1.99
CA GLN A 124 -19.51 13.63 -2.47
C GLN A 124 -20.57 13.95 -3.54
N MET A 125 -21.34 15.03 -3.39
CA MET A 125 -22.32 15.46 -4.40
C MET A 125 -21.69 15.90 -5.73
N GLN A 126 -20.40 16.26 -5.75
CA GLN A 126 -19.68 16.61 -6.99
C GLN A 126 -19.18 15.38 -7.75
N ARG A 127 -19.23 14.18 -7.15
CA ARG A 127 -18.76 12.96 -7.79
C ARG A 127 -19.81 12.40 -8.73
N THR A 128 -19.34 11.84 -9.84
CA THR A 128 -20.16 11.14 -10.84
C THR A 128 -19.44 9.85 -11.24
N GLY A 129 -20.19 8.82 -11.63
CA GLY A 129 -19.63 7.52 -12.04
C GLY A 129 -20.46 6.34 -11.54
N SER A 130 -20.11 5.14 -11.99
CA SER A 130 -20.77 3.88 -11.61
C SER A 130 -20.59 3.53 -10.12
N GLU A 131 -19.61 4.13 -9.44
CA GLU A 131 -19.32 3.95 -8.01
C GLU A 131 -20.22 4.78 -7.07
N MET A 132 -21.12 5.59 -7.63
CA MET A 132 -22.05 6.45 -6.89
C MET A 132 -23.50 6.02 -7.12
N GLN A 133 -24.31 6.02 -6.07
CA GLN A 133 -25.77 5.92 -6.19
C GLN A 133 -26.34 7.22 -6.75
N ASN A 134 -27.40 7.09 -7.56
CA ASN A 134 -28.12 8.22 -8.13
C ASN A 134 -29.00 8.96 -7.10
N GLU A 135 -29.41 8.28 -6.03
CA GLU A 135 -30.32 8.83 -5.03
C GLU A 135 -29.56 9.53 -3.89
N PHE A 136 -30.00 10.74 -3.54
CA PHE A 136 -29.45 11.50 -2.43
C PHE A 136 -30.30 11.32 -1.17
N ASN A 137 -29.67 10.91 -0.06
CA ASN A 137 -30.33 10.83 1.24
C ASN A 137 -29.52 11.56 2.32
N ILE A 138 -30.07 12.67 2.83
CA ILE A 138 -29.43 13.48 3.88
C ILE A 138 -29.30 12.72 5.21
N GLY A 139 -30.19 11.75 5.46
CA GLY A 139 -30.17 10.91 6.67
C GLY A 139 -28.86 10.13 6.81
N TYR A 140 -28.23 9.75 5.69
CA TYR A 140 -26.95 9.03 5.67
C TYR A 140 -25.80 9.86 6.26
N TYR A 141 -25.92 11.19 6.26
CA TYR A 141 -24.91 12.10 6.79
C TYR A 141 -25.25 12.59 8.20
N LEU A 142 -26.54 12.84 8.48
CA LEU A 142 -26.98 13.29 9.80
C LEU A 142 -26.81 12.22 10.88
N TYR A 143 -27.13 10.95 10.55
CA TYR A 143 -26.99 9.83 11.47
C TYR A 143 -25.56 9.69 12.04
N PRO A 144 -24.50 9.56 11.22
CA PRO A 144 -23.14 9.46 11.74
C PRO A 144 -22.59 10.78 12.31
N LEU A 145 -23.11 11.94 11.90
CA LEU A 145 -22.74 13.22 12.52
C LEU A 145 -23.10 13.25 14.01
N PHE A 146 -24.23 12.66 14.41
CA PHE A 146 -24.60 12.57 15.83
C PHE A 146 -23.86 11.43 16.54
N ILE A 147 -23.83 10.23 15.96
CA ILE A 147 -23.23 9.05 16.62
C ILE A 147 -21.73 9.19 16.81
N PHE A 148 -21.02 9.69 15.80
CA PHE A 148 -19.58 9.92 15.87
C PHE A 148 -19.29 11.35 16.25
N GLY A 149 -19.78 12.33 15.49
CA GLY A 149 -19.41 13.73 15.69
C GLY A 149 -19.76 14.28 17.07
N PHE A 150 -21.01 14.13 17.51
CA PHE A 150 -21.46 14.69 18.80
C PHE A 150 -20.84 13.95 19.99
N ILE A 151 -20.93 12.62 20.01
CA ILE A 151 -20.45 11.79 21.14
C ILE A 151 -18.92 11.87 21.25
N ASN A 152 -18.18 11.78 20.15
CA ASN A 152 -16.71 11.86 20.19
C ASN A 152 -16.26 13.27 20.59
N SER A 153 -16.93 14.33 20.11
CA SER A 153 -16.67 15.70 20.57
C SER A 153 -16.88 15.84 22.08
N LEU A 154 -17.94 15.25 22.62
CA LEU A 154 -18.25 15.32 24.04
C LEU A 154 -17.18 14.60 24.87
N LEU A 155 -16.80 13.39 24.48
CA LEU A 155 -15.78 12.58 25.14
C LEU A 155 -14.43 13.27 25.18
N ILE A 156 -13.93 13.65 24.00
CA ILE A 156 -12.60 14.25 23.84
C ILE A 156 -12.55 15.58 24.58
N CYS A 157 -13.55 16.44 24.40
CA CYS A 157 -13.58 17.72 25.10
C CYS A 157 -13.63 17.49 26.62
N SER A 158 -14.42 16.55 27.13
CA SER A 158 -14.55 16.30 28.57
C SER A 158 -13.23 15.80 29.18
N PHE A 159 -12.56 14.88 28.49
CA PHE A 159 -11.26 14.34 28.91
C PHE A 159 -10.15 15.41 28.89
N LEU A 160 -10.00 16.17 27.80
CA LEU A 160 -8.99 17.21 27.69
C LEU A 160 -9.26 18.40 28.62
N PHE A 161 -10.54 18.71 28.85
CA PHE A 161 -10.95 19.72 29.82
C PHE A 161 -10.55 19.33 31.24
N LEU A 162 -10.78 18.07 31.65
CA LEU A 162 -10.34 17.53 32.93
C LEU A 162 -8.81 17.68 33.12
N ILE A 163 -8.04 17.28 32.12
CA ILE A 163 -6.57 17.36 32.13
C ILE A 163 -6.11 18.82 32.22
N SER A 164 -6.70 19.70 31.39
CA SER A 164 -6.35 21.12 31.34
C SER A 164 -6.53 21.79 32.69
N LEU A 165 -7.67 21.56 33.35
CA LEU A 165 -8.00 22.17 34.63
C LEU A 165 -7.18 21.61 35.81
N SER A 166 -6.96 20.29 35.82
CA SER A 166 -6.31 19.59 36.94
C SER A 166 -4.81 19.82 36.95
N LEU A 167 -4.16 19.67 35.78
CA LEU A 167 -2.69 19.68 35.68
C LEU A 167 -2.13 21.03 35.22
N ARG A 168 -2.94 21.86 34.55
CA ARG A 168 -2.58 23.20 34.05
C ARG A 168 -1.25 23.26 33.30
N LYS A 169 -0.92 22.19 32.59
CA LYS A 169 0.25 22.07 31.72
C LYS A 169 -0.20 21.77 30.31
N LYS A 170 0.12 22.66 29.37
CA LYS A 170 -0.20 22.50 27.93
C LYS A 170 0.32 21.18 27.36
N LEU A 171 1.51 20.76 27.80
CA LEU A 171 2.12 19.48 27.42
C LEU A 171 1.19 18.30 27.69
N ILE A 172 0.59 18.24 28.87
CA ILE A 172 -0.18 17.07 29.26
C ILE A 172 -1.51 17.01 28.52
N VAL A 173 -2.05 18.15 28.08
CA VAL A 173 -3.23 18.19 27.19
C VAL A 173 -2.89 17.64 25.81
N VAL A 174 -1.73 18.00 25.25
CA VAL A 174 -1.26 17.45 23.97
C VAL A 174 -0.99 15.94 24.09
N ILE A 175 -0.27 15.50 25.13
CA ILE A 175 -0.06 14.07 25.40
C ILE A 175 -1.38 13.34 25.63
N GLY A 176 -2.34 13.95 26.31
CA GLY A 176 -3.66 13.35 26.53
C GLY A 176 -4.42 13.13 25.23
N GLY A 177 -4.42 14.11 24.33
CA GLY A 177 -5.05 13.95 23.01
C GLY A 177 -4.32 12.91 22.15
N LEU A 178 -2.99 12.90 22.18
CA LEU A 178 -2.17 11.87 21.53
C LEU A 178 -2.47 10.48 22.10
N PHE A 179 -2.59 10.35 23.42
CA PHE A 179 -2.94 9.10 24.09
C PHE A 179 -4.29 8.56 23.61
N LEU A 180 -5.31 9.42 23.43
CA LEU A 180 -6.60 8.98 22.89
C LEU A 180 -6.47 8.42 21.46
N TYR A 181 -5.64 9.05 20.62
CA TYR A 181 -5.38 8.57 19.27
C TYR A 181 -4.63 7.22 19.28
N VAL A 182 -3.56 7.13 20.06
CA VAL A 182 -2.76 5.90 20.25
C VAL A 182 -3.62 4.76 20.77
N PHE A 183 -4.43 5.02 21.80
CA PHE A 183 -5.35 4.05 22.39
C PHE A 183 -6.38 3.56 21.37
N TYR A 184 -6.95 4.48 20.58
CA TYR A 184 -7.84 4.12 19.48
C TYR A 184 -7.16 3.21 18.46
N MET A 185 -5.94 3.54 18.01
CA MET A 185 -5.21 2.75 17.02
C MET A 185 -4.93 1.32 17.51
N ILE A 186 -4.56 1.17 18.80
CA ILE A 186 -4.37 -0.15 19.42
C ILE A 186 -5.67 -0.93 19.46
N VAL A 187 -6.78 -0.29 19.86
CA VAL A 187 -8.09 -0.96 19.90
C VAL A 187 -8.51 -1.38 18.49
N LEU A 188 -8.34 -0.50 17.49
CA LEU A 188 -8.74 -0.76 16.11
C LEU A 188 -8.04 -1.98 15.49
N LEU A 189 -6.83 -2.31 15.93
CA LEU A 189 -6.11 -3.54 15.53
C LEU A 189 -6.97 -4.81 15.75
N PHE A 190 -7.83 -4.79 16.78
CA PHE A 190 -8.69 -5.91 17.15
C PHE A 190 -10.10 -5.84 16.51
N SER A 191 -10.40 -4.81 15.70
CA SER A 191 -11.77 -4.48 15.25
C SER A 191 -12.17 -5.03 13.87
N ASN A 192 -11.29 -5.79 13.21
CA ASN A 192 -11.45 -6.22 11.80
C ASN A 192 -11.80 -5.05 10.86
N SER A 193 -11.21 -3.88 11.12
CA SER A 193 -11.51 -2.66 10.35
C SER A 193 -11.01 -2.78 8.91
N PRO A 194 -11.80 -2.34 7.91
CA PRO A 194 -11.33 -2.17 6.53
C PRO A 194 -10.11 -1.22 6.42
N PHE A 195 -9.92 -0.32 7.39
CA PHE A 195 -8.76 0.55 7.44
C PHE A 195 -7.47 -0.20 7.81
N MET A 196 -7.59 -1.31 8.53
CA MET A 196 -6.50 -2.22 8.87
C MET A 196 -6.48 -3.42 7.91
N ALA A 197 -7.02 -3.28 6.69
CA ALA A 197 -7.05 -4.35 5.70
C ALA A 197 -5.62 -4.84 5.41
N GLY A 198 -5.35 -6.10 5.78
CA GLY A 198 -4.01 -6.69 5.83
C GLY A 198 -3.62 -7.19 7.23
N SER A 199 -4.32 -6.75 8.28
CA SER A 199 -4.20 -7.29 9.63
C SER A 199 -4.91 -8.65 9.77
N ILE A 200 -4.47 -9.40 10.78
CA ILE A 200 -4.98 -10.73 11.12
C ILE A 200 -6.52 -10.69 11.24
N PRO A 201 -7.27 -11.63 10.62
CA PRO A 201 -8.68 -11.84 10.93
C PRO A 201 -8.82 -12.07 12.44
N GLN A 202 -9.47 -11.12 13.11
CA GLN A 202 -9.56 -11.15 14.57
C GLN A 202 -10.66 -12.12 15.00
N SER A 203 -10.43 -12.84 16.10
CA SER A 203 -11.46 -13.67 16.70
C SER A 203 -12.70 -12.84 17.03
N LEU A 204 -13.88 -13.46 17.03
CA LEU A 204 -15.11 -12.74 17.37
C LEU A 204 -15.02 -12.10 18.77
N GLU A 205 -14.37 -12.77 19.71
CA GLU A 205 -14.15 -12.26 21.08
C GLU A 205 -13.27 -11.00 21.07
N ALA A 206 -12.18 -10.99 20.30
CA ALA A 206 -11.33 -9.81 20.14
C ALA A 206 -12.10 -8.65 19.50
N GLN A 207 -12.90 -8.92 18.46
CA GLN A 207 -13.77 -7.92 17.84
C GLN A 207 -14.80 -7.35 18.83
N GLN A 208 -15.39 -8.19 19.67
CA GLN A 208 -16.33 -7.77 20.70
C GLN A 208 -15.66 -6.89 21.76
N ILE A 209 -14.49 -7.29 22.26
CA ILE A 209 -13.71 -6.47 23.21
C ILE A 209 -13.35 -5.12 22.59
N SER A 210 -12.90 -5.13 21.33
CA SER A 210 -12.62 -3.90 20.58
C SER A 210 -13.85 -3.01 20.45
N ALA A 211 -15.00 -3.59 20.12
CA ALA A 211 -16.28 -2.89 20.02
C ALA A 211 -16.71 -2.26 21.34
N TRP A 212 -16.32 -2.80 22.50
CA TRP A 212 -16.56 -2.18 23.80
C TRP A 212 -15.57 -1.05 24.12
N LEU A 213 -14.28 -1.27 23.87
CA LEU A 213 -13.21 -0.37 24.31
C LEU A 213 -12.99 0.82 23.37
N ASP A 214 -13.47 0.77 22.13
CA ASP A 214 -13.22 1.82 21.14
C ASP A 214 -13.92 3.13 21.52
N PRO A 215 -13.16 4.21 21.86
CA PRO A 215 -13.74 5.48 22.25
C PRO A 215 -14.40 6.22 21.08
N PHE A 216 -14.07 5.90 19.83
CA PHE A 216 -14.63 6.52 18.63
C PHE A 216 -15.81 5.76 18.05
N GLY A 217 -15.98 4.47 18.40
CA GLY A 217 -17.17 3.66 18.10
C GLY A 217 -17.16 3.02 16.70
N LEU A 218 -16.05 3.10 15.98
CA LEU A 218 -15.88 2.49 14.66
C LEU A 218 -15.87 0.97 14.75
N SER A 219 -15.21 0.42 15.76
CA SER A 219 -15.13 -1.03 16.02
C SER A 219 -16.52 -1.63 16.22
N SER A 220 -17.36 -0.97 17.03
CA SER A 220 -18.75 -1.38 17.22
C SER A 220 -19.61 -1.22 15.97
N TYR A 221 -19.30 -0.22 15.14
CA TYR A 221 -19.98 -0.02 13.86
C TYR A 221 -19.67 -1.13 12.85
N PHE A 222 -18.41 -1.56 12.75
CA PHE A 222 -18.01 -2.68 11.90
C PHE A 222 -18.61 -4.00 12.37
N LEU A 223 -18.59 -4.26 13.68
CA LEU A 223 -19.13 -5.48 14.25
C LEU A 223 -20.63 -5.63 13.98
N GLU A 224 -21.41 -4.56 14.15
CA GLU A 224 -22.86 -4.57 13.88
C GLU A 224 -23.17 -4.75 12.39
N ALA A 225 -22.35 -4.15 11.51
CA ALA A 225 -22.51 -4.24 10.06
C ALA A 225 -21.90 -5.50 9.42
N ARG A 226 -21.27 -6.38 10.20
CA ARG A 226 -20.52 -7.55 9.69
C ARG A 226 -21.40 -8.49 8.87
N THR A 227 -22.63 -8.72 9.30
CA THR A 227 -23.55 -9.66 8.65
C THR A 227 -24.33 -9.05 7.49
N PHE A 228 -24.12 -7.76 7.20
CA PHE A 228 -24.85 -7.08 6.14
C PHE A 228 -24.34 -7.54 4.78
N THR A 229 -25.25 -7.86 3.87
CA THR A 229 -24.93 -8.06 2.46
C THR A 229 -24.52 -6.75 1.80
N VAL A 230 -23.88 -6.81 0.62
CA VAL A 230 -23.56 -5.62 -0.18
C VAL A 230 -24.80 -4.76 -0.43
N HIS A 231 -25.94 -5.39 -0.77
CA HIS A 231 -27.21 -4.69 -0.94
C HIS A 231 -27.66 -3.97 0.34
N GLN A 232 -27.56 -4.62 1.51
CA GLN A 232 -27.91 -4.01 2.78
C GLN A 232 -26.99 -2.84 3.13
N LYS A 233 -25.67 -2.96 2.92
CA LYS A 233 -24.72 -1.85 3.13
C LYS A 233 -25.01 -0.65 2.22
N ASN A 234 -25.54 -0.91 1.03
CA ASN A 234 -25.95 0.10 0.07
C ASN A 234 -27.28 0.79 0.38
N THR A 235 -28.19 0.15 1.10
CA THR A 235 -29.58 0.65 1.24
C THR A 235 -30.01 0.90 2.68
N GLN A 236 -29.36 0.27 3.65
CA GLN A 236 -29.76 0.29 5.05
C GLN A 236 -28.72 0.99 5.92
N LEU A 237 -29.17 1.85 6.83
CA LEU A 237 -28.33 2.37 7.90
C LEU A 237 -27.96 1.25 8.87
N VAL A 238 -26.70 1.22 9.31
CA VAL A 238 -26.27 0.33 10.40
C VAL A 238 -27.08 0.65 11.64
N SER A 239 -27.80 -0.35 12.16
CA SER A 239 -28.77 -0.16 13.24
C SER A 239 -28.09 0.34 14.52
N PHE A 240 -28.73 1.28 15.22
CA PHE A 240 -28.25 1.79 16.50
C PHE A 240 -28.62 0.84 17.65
N THR A 241 -28.14 -0.39 17.55
CA THR A 241 -28.46 -1.53 18.44
C THR A 241 -27.19 -2.20 18.92
N GLY A 242 -27.34 -3.25 19.74
CA GLY A 242 -26.24 -4.16 20.09
C GLY A 242 -25.03 -3.44 20.68
N TYR A 243 -23.86 -3.76 20.15
CA TYR A 243 -22.58 -3.22 20.63
C TYR A 243 -22.44 -1.73 20.34
N LEU A 244 -22.99 -1.23 19.24
CA LEU A 244 -22.92 0.19 18.90
C LEU A 244 -23.67 1.03 19.94
N LEU A 245 -24.89 0.63 20.32
CA LEU A 245 -25.66 1.32 21.35
C LEU A 245 -24.94 1.31 22.71
N LEU A 246 -24.49 0.12 23.15
CA LEU A 246 -23.81 -0.06 24.44
C LEU A 246 -22.53 0.76 24.53
N ASN A 247 -21.73 0.73 23.48
CA ASN A 247 -20.50 1.50 23.39
C ASN A 247 -20.78 3.01 23.48
N ARG A 248 -21.71 3.52 22.65
CA ARG A 248 -22.03 4.96 22.61
C ARG A 248 -22.61 5.47 23.94
N LEU A 249 -23.46 4.68 24.61
CA LEU A 249 -23.96 5.01 25.95
C LEU A 249 -22.85 5.00 27.01
N SER A 250 -21.94 4.02 26.96
CA SER A 250 -20.82 3.92 27.90
C SER A 250 -19.91 5.14 27.82
N PHE A 251 -19.53 5.56 26.62
CA PHE A 251 -18.68 6.75 26.45
C PHE A 251 -19.40 8.07 26.76
N LEU A 252 -20.72 8.12 26.59
CA LEU A 252 -21.52 9.24 27.08
C LEU A 252 -21.48 9.34 28.61
N ILE A 253 -21.64 8.22 29.32
CA ILE A 253 -21.53 8.15 30.79
C ILE A 253 -20.12 8.52 31.25
N ILE A 254 -19.08 8.00 30.61
CA ILE A 254 -17.67 8.33 30.90
C ILE A 254 -17.42 9.83 30.71
N SER A 255 -17.96 10.44 29.65
CA SER A 255 -17.85 11.88 29.40
C SER A 255 -18.46 12.69 30.54
N ILE A 256 -19.66 12.33 30.99
CA ILE A 256 -20.31 12.96 32.15
C ILE A 256 -19.46 12.76 33.41
N GLY A 257 -18.88 11.58 33.60
CA GLY A 257 -17.94 11.29 34.69
C GLY A 257 -16.72 12.21 34.70
N PHE A 258 -16.08 12.46 33.55
CA PHE A 258 -14.97 13.41 33.44
C PHE A 258 -15.39 14.85 33.75
N LEU A 259 -16.58 15.27 33.34
CA LEU A 259 -17.11 16.60 33.67
C LEU A 259 -17.40 16.74 35.17
N PHE A 260 -17.99 15.71 35.79
CA PHE A 260 -18.20 15.68 37.23
C PHE A 260 -16.88 15.74 38.00
N LEU A 261 -15.88 14.97 37.58
CA LEU A 261 -14.55 14.99 38.18
C LEU A 261 -13.87 16.35 37.99
N SER A 262 -14.05 16.99 36.83
CA SER A 262 -13.55 18.34 36.56
C SER A 262 -14.13 19.36 37.54
N LEU A 263 -15.44 19.28 37.83
CA LEU A 263 -16.10 20.14 38.83
C LEU A 263 -15.53 19.91 40.24
N ARG A 264 -15.21 18.66 40.59
CA ARG A 264 -14.70 18.28 41.92
C ARG A 264 -13.23 18.70 42.13
N LEU A 265 -12.38 18.48 41.13
CA LEU A 265 -10.94 18.76 41.21
C LEU A 265 -10.61 20.25 41.04
N PHE A 266 -11.49 21.03 40.41
CA PHE A 266 -11.23 22.44 40.14
C PHE A 266 -11.26 23.32 41.40
N SER A 267 -10.25 24.18 41.50
CA SER A 267 -10.13 25.20 42.55
C SER A 267 -9.69 26.54 41.95
N PHE A 268 -10.36 27.62 42.37
CA PHE A 268 -10.01 28.99 42.00
C PHE A 268 -8.69 29.44 42.65
N SER A 269 -8.45 29.03 43.90
CA SER A 269 -7.20 29.32 44.58
C SER A 269 -6.12 28.30 44.20
N LYS A 270 -4.97 28.78 43.77
CA LYS A 270 -3.73 28.00 43.72
C LYS A 270 -2.96 28.25 45.02
N ILE A 271 -3.56 28.01 46.18
CA ILE A 271 -2.75 27.87 47.41
C ILE A 271 -2.12 26.48 47.35
N SER A 272 -1.11 26.37 46.47
CA SER A 272 -0.06 25.40 46.70
C SER A 272 0.45 25.68 48.10
N LYS A 273 0.42 24.66 48.97
CA LYS A 273 1.23 24.58 50.18
C LYS A 273 2.73 24.54 49.83
N HIS A 274 3.19 25.31 48.84
CA HIS A 274 4.56 25.78 48.86
C HIS A 274 4.64 26.70 50.07
N LYS A 275 5.12 26.13 51.18
CA LYS A 275 6.00 26.87 52.08
C LYS A 275 6.95 27.61 51.16
N THR A 276 6.71 28.89 50.94
CA THR A 276 7.74 29.81 50.54
C THR A 276 8.79 29.62 51.62
N LYS A 277 9.87 28.88 51.29
CA LYS A 277 11.13 29.10 51.96
C LYS A 277 11.35 30.59 51.71
N LYS A 278 11.08 31.42 52.71
CA LYS A 278 11.59 32.78 52.76
C LYS A 278 13.10 32.59 52.68
N THR A 279 13.65 32.62 51.47
CA THR A 279 15.00 33.10 51.30
C THR A 279 14.93 34.54 51.76
N VAL A 280 15.28 34.74 53.03
CA VAL A 280 15.73 36.02 53.53
C VAL A 280 16.83 36.43 52.56
N ARG A 281 16.53 37.38 51.69
CA ARG A 281 17.59 38.11 51.01
C ARG A 281 18.20 38.97 52.09
N ASP A 282 19.42 38.61 52.46
CA ASP A 282 20.27 39.45 53.27
C ASP A 282 20.48 40.77 52.50
N PRO A 283 20.08 41.94 53.03
CA PRO A 283 20.29 43.22 52.37
C PRO A 283 21.78 43.58 52.22
N ASP A 284 22.64 42.90 52.99
CA ASP A 284 24.05 43.26 53.19
C ASP A 284 25.07 42.29 52.56
N SER A 285 24.67 41.47 51.58
CA SER A 285 25.67 40.86 50.71
C SER A 285 26.22 41.93 49.77
N PRO A 286 27.50 42.33 49.87
CA PRO A 286 28.06 43.29 48.93
C PRO A 286 27.95 42.67 47.56
N HIS A 287 27.15 43.29 46.69
CA HIS A 287 27.26 43.05 45.27
C HIS A 287 28.71 43.35 44.93
N LYS A 288 29.56 42.31 44.83
CA LYS A 288 30.78 42.38 44.05
C LYS A 288 30.31 42.69 42.64
N THR A 289 30.23 43.98 42.33
CA THR A 289 30.39 44.48 40.98
C THR A 289 31.75 43.95 40.55
N LEU A 290 31.74 42.76 39.94
CA LEU A 290 32.77 42.38 39.01
C LEU A 290 32.73 43.47 37.94
N ALA A 291 33.57 44.48 38.12
CA ALA A 291 33.96 45.38 37.06
C ALA A 291 34.64 44.50 36.02
N LEU A 292 33.83 43.88 35.17
CA LEU A 292 34.30 43.23 33.96
C LEU A 292 34.99 44.35 33.19
N GLN A 293 36.32 44.27 33.10
CA GLN A 293 37.08 45.14 32.22
C GLN A 293 36.50 44.95 30.81
N TYR A 294 35.81 45.98 30.33
CA TYR A 294 35.36 46.04 28.95
C TYR A 294 36.62 46.16 28.08
N SER A 295 36.96 45.10 27.35
CA SER A 295 37.93 45.17 26.27
C SER A 295 37.19 45.52 24.98
N SER A 296 37.53 46.64 24.35
CA SER A 296 37.09 46.92 22.99
C SER A 296 37.71 45.89 22.05
N VAL A 297 36.87 45.02 21.50
CA VAL A 297 37.30 44.08 20.45
C VAL A 297 37.07 44.76 19.10
N LEU A 298 38.10 44.81 18.25
CA LEU A 298 37.94 45.27 16.86
C LEU A 298 36.93 44.35 16.15
N PRO A 299 35.81 44.88 15.62
CA PRO A 299 34.81 44.06 14.96
C PRO A 299 35.37 43.50 13.64
N ASN A 300 35.58 42.19 13.57
CA ASN A 300 35.99 41.49 12.36
C ASN A 300 34.75 41.03 11.59
N PHE A 301 34.44 41.69 10.47
CA PHE A 301 33.31 41.37 9.59
C PHE A 301 33.70 40.48 8.38
N GLY A 302 34.66 39.58 8.57
CA GLY A 302 35.09 38.61 7.55
C GLY A 302 34.13 37.42 7.35
N LYS A 303 34.45 36.56 6.37
CA LYS A 303 33.70 35.32 6.08
C LYS A 303 33.60 34.38 7.30
N THR A 304 34.63 34.36 8.15
CA THR A 304 34.66 33.55 9.38
C THR A 304 33.61 34.00 10.40
N ALA A 305 33.38 35.30 10.54
CA ALA A 305 32.35 35.85 11.41
C ALA A 305 30.94 35.56 10.88
N SER A 306 30.75 35.59 9.55
CA SER A 306 29.51 35.17 8.88
C SER A 306 29.16 33.71 9.20
N VAL A 307 30.11 32.77 9.06
CA VAL A 307 29.91 31.36 9.39
C VAL A 307 29.60 31.17 10.88
N LYS A 308 30.34 31.84 11.77
CA LYS A 308 30.06 31.80 13.22
C LYS A 308 28.66 32.32 13.55
N ALA A 309 28.19 33.36 12.88
CA ALA A 309 26.83 33.88 13.05
C ALA A 309 25.77 32.84 12.62
N THR A 310 25.96 32.19 11.47
CA THR A 310 25.07 31.11 11.00
C THR A 310 25.01 29.96 12.01
N LEU A 311 26.15 29.49 12.49
CA LEU A 311 26.24 28.43 13.50
C LEU A 311 25.63 28.87 14.85
N SER A 312 25.74 30.14 15.20
CA SER A 312 25.11 30.69 16.42
C SER A 312 23.58 30.65 16.31
N PHE A 313 23.01 31.08 15.18
CA PHE A 313 21.57 30.96 14.94
C PHE A 313 21.13 29.49 15.02
N ALA A 314 21.88 28.60 14.34
CA ALA A 314 21.56 27.19 14.35
C ALA A 314 21.61 26.58 15.76
N ARG A 315 22.63 26.92 16.54
CA ARG A 315 22.77 26.48 17.93
C ARG A 315 21.60 26.95 18.79
N ILE A 316 21.18 28.21 18.68
CA ILE A 316 20.04 28.76 19.44
C ILE A 316 18.76 28.00 19.09
N ASP A 317 18.54 27.76 17.81
CA ASP A 317 17.36 27.03 17.32
C ASP A 317 17.37 25.58 17.78
N ILE A 318 18.49 24.88 17.70
CA ILE A 318 18.63 23.51 18.22
C ILE A 318 18.35 23.47 19.72
N ILE A 319 18.93 24.39 20.50
CA ILE A 319 18.65 24.49 21.95
C ILE A 319 17.15 24.71 22.19
N TYR A 320 16.51 25.57 21.41
CA TYR A 320 15.08 25.82 21.51
C TYR A 320 14.25 24.58 21.16
N LEU A 321 14.54 23.92 20.03
CA LEU A 321 13.83 22.73 19.57
C LEU A 321 13.90 21.59 20.59
N PHE A 322 15.11 21.26 21.07
CA PHE A 322 15.30 20.13 22.00
C PHE A 322 14.93 20.44 23.45
N LYS A 323 14.84 21.73 23.84
CA LYS A 323 14.17 22.13 25.09
C LYS A 323 12.65 22.26 24.94
N SER A 324 12.16 22.40 23.72
CA SER A 324 10.74 22.47 23.45
C SER A 324 10.09 21.13 23.71
N ILE A 325 8.88 21.22 24.24
CA ILE A 325 8.00 20.11 24.52
C ILE A 325 7.54 19.42 23.22
N THR A 326 7.53 20.17 22.11
CA THR A 326 7.00 19.67 20.84
C THR A 326 7.86 18.58 20.23
N VAL A 327 9.19 18.63 20.36
CA VAL A 327 10.07 17.61 19.76
C VAL A 327 9.88 16.24 20.41
N PRO A 328 9.88 16.08 21.75
CA PRO A 328 9.55 14.80 22.38
C PRO A 328 8.14 14.29 22.01
N ALA A 329 7.13 15.16 21.99
CA ALA A 329 5.76 14.76 21.66
C ALA A 329 5.64 14.24 20.21
N VAL A 330 6.25 14.94 19.26
CA VAL A 330 6.31 14.52 17.85
C VAL A 330 7.14 13.24 17.69
N SER A 331 8.26 13.11 18.42
CA SER A 331 9.09 11.90 18.39
C SER A 331 8.32 10.67 18.87
N ILE A 332 7.57 10.79 19.98
CA ILE A 332 6.75 9.68 20.51
C ILE A 332 5.66 9.29 19.52
N LEU A 333 4.95 10.27 18.93
CA LEU A 333 3.91 9.99 17.93
C LEU A 333 4.52 9.30 16.70
N LEU A 334 5.66 9.80 16.22
CA LEU A 334 6.36 9.26 15.06
C LEU A 334 6.85 7.83 15.31
N LEU A 335 7.52 7.58 16.44
CA LEU A 335 7.98 6.26 16.85
C LEU A 335 6.80 5.30 17.06
N PHE A 336 5.69 5.76 17.66
CA PHE A 336 4.51 4.91 17.82
C PHE A 336 3.92 4.52 16.46
N PHE A 337 3.71 5.49 15.57
CA PHE A 337 3.14 5.23 14.25
C PHE A 337 4.02 4.28 13.42
N VAL A 338 5.30 4.63 13.22
CA VAL A 338 6.21 3.78 12.44
C VAL A 338 6.46 2.43 13.12
N GLY A 339 6.45 2.40 14.46
CA GLY A 339 6.57 1.15 15.22
C GLY A 339 5.38 0.22 15.05
N MET A 340 4.15 0.75 14.96
CA MET A 340 2.97 -0.04 14.63
C MET A 340 3.06 -0.62 13.22
N GLU A 341 3.54 0.16 12.24
CA GLU A 341 3.75 -0.31 10.87
C GLU A 341 4.86 -1.37 10.80
N MET A 342 5.96 -1.20 11.54
CA MET A 342 7.02 -2.22 11.66
C MET A 342 6.48 -3.52 12.26
N TYR A 343 5.70 -3.41 13.34
CA TYR A 343 5.04 -4.57 13.94
C TYR A 343 4.11 -5.27 12.94
N ALA A 344 3.26 -4.52 12.22
CA ALA A 344 2.33 -5.09 11.24
C ALA A 344 3.05 -5.72 10.03
N GLU A 345 4.19 -5.18 9.61
CA GLU A 345 4.98 -5.75 8.52
C GLU A 345 5.72 -7.03 8.92
N ILE A 346 6.15 -7.12 10.18
CA ILE A 346 6.76 -8.34 10.74
C ILE A 346 5.67 -9.40 10.98
N GLU A 347 4.60 -9.03 11.68
CA GLU A 347 3.48 -9.88 12.07
C GLU A 347 2.41 -9.91 10.96
N LYS A 348 2.64 -10.70 9.91
CA LYS A 348 1.70 -10.88 8.78
C LYS A 348 0.45 -11.71 9.10
N GLY A 349 0.31 -12.15 10.34
CA GLY A 349 -0.89 -12.80 10.87
C GLY A 349 -0.97 -14.31 10.72
N ILE A 350 -2.18 -14.86 10.84
CA ILE A 350 -2.39 -16.33 10.94
C ILE A 350 -2.23 -17.04 9.57
N ARG A 351 -2.34 -16.32 8.46
CA ARG A 351 -2.26 -16.89 7.10
C ARG A 351 -0.86 -16.84 6.50
N LEU A 352 -0.06 -15.84 6.87
CA LEU A 352 1.28 -15.64 6.31
C LEU A 352 2.31 -15.74 7.44
N PRO A 353 3.52 -16.24 7.17
CA PRO A 353 4.53 -16.40 8.21
C PRO A 353 4.95 -15.04 8.73
N GLN A 354 5.44 -15.01 9.96
CA GLN A 354 6.17 -13.85 10.45
C GLN A 354 7.36 -13.59 9.51
N LYS A 355 7.58 -12.34 9.10
CA LYS A 355 8.79 -11.98 8.36
C LYS A 355 9.97 -11.83 9.32
N TYR A 356 11.18 -12.13 8.85
CA TYR A 356 12.36 -11.73 9.60
C TYR A 356 12.43 -10.20 9.69
N ALA A 357 12.78 -9.69 10.87
CA ALA A 357 13.03 -8.27 11.09
C ALA A 357 14.40 -7.88 10.50
N GLY A 358 14.53 -8.01 9.17
CA GLY A 358 15.74 -7.66 8.42
C GLY A 358 15.89 -6.15 8.24
N SER A 359 17.13 -5.69 8.04
CA SER A 359 17.40 -4.25 7.83
C SER A 359 16.70 -3.71 6.58
N GLY A 360 16.57 -4.51 5.53
CA GLY A 360 15.82 -4.18 4.31
C GLY A 360 14.34 -3.92 4.56
N LEU A 361 13.68 -4.80 5.34
CA LEU A 361 12.27 -4.64 5.73
C LEU A 361 12.10 -3.35 6.55
N MET A 362 12.91 -3.17 7.60
CA MET A 362 12.83 -1.99 8.46
C MET A 362 13.08 -0.69 7.70
N ALA A 363 14.09 -0.65 6.81
CA ALA A 363 14.40 0.52 5.99
C ALA A 363 13.27 0.86 5.00
N THR A 364 12.64 -0.17 4.42
CA THR A 364 11.48 -0.02 3.53
C THR A 364 10.28 0.54 4.29
N THR A 365 9.93 -0.04 5.45
CA THR A 365 8.82 0.44 6.28
C THR A 365 9.00 1.90 6.71
N ILE A 366 10.24 2.32 7.05
CA ILE A 366 10.54 3.73 7.36
C ILE A 366 10.27 4.62 6.15
N SER A 367 10.74 4.21 4.97
CA SER A 367 10.67 5.02 3.74
C SER A 367 9.24 5.15 3.19
N GLU A 368 8.38 4.16 3.43
CA GLU A 368 6.96 4.23 3.05
C GLU A 368 6.16 5.15 3.99
N ASN A 369 6.52 5.22 5.27
CA ASN A 369 5.69 5.85 6.30
C ASN A 369 6.18 7.23 6.76
N PHE A 370 7.48 7.51 6.75
CA PHE A 370 8.02 8.77 7.26
C PHE A 370 7.78 10.01 6.37
N PRO A 371 7.86 9.97 5.03
CA PRO A 371 7.90 11.18 4.19
C PRO A 371 6.76 12.17 4.42
N LEU A 372 5.51 11.70 4.44
CA LEU A 372 4.34 12.58 4.64
C LEU A 372 4.38 13.29 6.00
N PHE A 373 4.70 12.57 7.07
CA PHE A 373 4.85 13.14 8.40
C PHE A 373 6.04 14.10 8.44
N GLY A 374 7.17 13.73 7.84
CA GLY A 374 8.35 14.57 7.71
C GLY A 374 8.04 15.92 7.05
N LEU A 375 7.21 15.95 6.01
CA LEU A 375 6.78 17.17 5.33
C LEU A 375 5.93 18.08 6.24
N LEU A 376 4.96 17.49 6.97
CA LEU A 376 4.10 18.22 7.90
C LEU A 376 4.89 18.76 9.11
N ILE A 377 5.79 17.94 9.65
CA ILE A 377 6.74 18.30 10.71
C ILE A 377 7.61 19.47 10.24
N SER A 378 8.17 19.39 9.03
CA SER A 378 8.98 20.46 8.44
C SER A 378 8.18 21.75 8.33
N ALA A 379 6.97 21.70 7.76
CA ALA A 379 6.10 22.88 7.62
C ALA A 379 5.80 23.56 8.97
N TYR A 380 5.51 22.78 10.01
CA TYR A 380 5.25 23.29 11.35
C TYR A 380 6.49 23.89 12.00
N PHE A 381 7.59 23.14 12.11
CA PHE A 381 8.77 23.59 12.85
C PHE A 381 9.47 24.76 12.15
N ILE A 382 9.48 24.80 10.82
CA ILE A 382 10.03 25.94 10.08
C ILE A 382 9.22 27.21 10.35
N ASN A 383 7.88 27.13 10.30
CA ASN A 383 7.03 28.27 10.60
C ASN A 383 7.24 28.75 12.05
N ASP A 384 7.33 27.82 13.01
CA ASP A 384 7.56 28.20 14.41
C ASP A 384 8.93 28.88 14.60
N LEU A 385 10.00 28.28 14.07
CA LEU A 385 11.36 28.81 14.16
C LEU A 385 11.49 30.20 13.53
N TYR A 386 10.99 30.38 12.31
CA TYR A 386 11.12 31.63 11.57
C TYR A 386 10.38 32.77 12.29
N TRP A 387 9.14 32.53 12.75
CA TRP A 387 8.29 33.54 13.38
C TRP A 387 8.51 33.72 14.89
N ARG A 388 9.37 32.91 15.52
CA ARG A 388 9.67 32.98 16.97
C ARG A 388 10.09 34.37 17.41
N SER A 389 11.11 34.91 16.75
CA SER A 389 11.66 36.25 17.03
C SER A 389 10.61 37.36 17.04
N ARG A 390 9.70 37.36 16.06
CA ARG A 390 8.60 38.32 15.96
C ARG A 390 7.56 38.10 17.05
N SER A 391 7.23 36.84 17.33
CA SER A 391 6.27 36.47 18.38
C SER A 391 6.74 36.89 19.78
N SER A 392 8.05 36.89 20.00
CA SER A 392 8.71 37.35 21.24
C SER A 392 9.11 38.83 21.23
N TRP A 393 8.81 39.59 20.17
CA TRP A 393 9.26 40.98 19.94
C TRP A 393 10.79 41.19 19.92
N PHE A 394 11.58 40.12 19.94
CA PHE A 394 13.04 40.17 19.88
C PHE A 394 13.59 40.53 18.49
N PHE A 395 12.77 40.39 17.44
CA PHE A 395 13.19 40.62 16.05
C PHE A 395 13.79 42.02 15.80
N LEU A 396 13.40 43.03 16.59
CA LEU A 396 13.96 44.39 16.48
C LEU A 396 15.46 44.41 16.82
N ILE A 397 15.86 43.70 17.88
CA ILE A 397 17.27 43.58 18.28
C ILE A 397 18.00 42.69 17.25
N GLU A 398 17.41 41.54 16.94
CA GLU A 398 17.99 40.58 16.00
C GLU A 398 18.30 41.21 14.63
N ASN A 399 17.36 41.98 14.08
CA ASN A 399 17.50 42.58 12.75
C ASN A 399 18.54 43.70 12.68
N THR A 400 18.92 44.30 13.83
CA THR A 400 19.98 45.32 13.89
C THR A 400 21.40 44.74 13.82
N THR A 401 21.54 43.42 13.98
CA THR A 401 22.86 42.76 13.89
C THR A 401 23.35 42.68 12.44
N PHE A 402 24.67 42.84 12.23
CA PHE A 402 25.28 42.87 10.90
C PHE A 402 25.00 41.61 10.06
N TYR A 403 24.97 40.43 10.70
CA TYR A 403 24.71 39.14 10.06
C TYR A 403 23.28 38.62 10.26
N SER A 404 22.30 39.49 10.53
CA SER A 404 20.90 39.10 10.75
C SER A 404 20.32 38.26 9.61
N LYS A 405 20.79 38.45 8.38
CA LYS A 405 20.36 37.68 7.18
C LYS A 405 20.87 36.24 7.16
N ASN A 406 21.94 35.93 7.89
CA ASN A 406 22.45 34.56 8.01
C ASN A 406 21.50 33.65 8.80
N LYS A 407 20.51 34.25 9.48
CA LYS A 407 19.42 33.55 10.15
C LYS A 407 18.76 32.50 9.25
N LEU A 408 18.50 32.79 7.99
CA LEU A 408 17.80 31.86 7.09
C LEU A 408 18.63 30.58 6.87
N LEU A 409 19.95 30.70 6.69
CA LEU A 409 20.88 29.56 6.64
C LEU A 409 20.95 28.84 7.99
N GLY A 410 20.93 29.58 9.10
CA GLY A 410 20.89 29.00 10.45
C GLY A 410 19.65 28.15 10.69
N HIS A 411 18.48 28.63 10.26
CA HIS A 411 17.22 27.87 10.29
C HIS A 411 17.28 26.63 9.41
N LEU A 412 17.84 26.73 8.19
CA LEU A 412 18.00 25.59 7.28
C LEU A 412 18.91 24.51 7.90
N LEU A 413 20.03 24.88 8.53
CA LEU A 413 20.90 23.93 9.24
C LEU A 413 20.18 23.29 10.42
N SER A 414 19.39 24.06 11.17
CA SER A 414 18.65 23.56 12.33
C SER A 414 17.58 22.55 11.97
N ILE A 415 16.78 22.85 10.93
CA ILE A 415 15.76 21.91 10.47
C ILE A 415 16.40 20.68 9.82
N SER A 416 17.52 20.84 9.09
CA SER A 416 18.28 19.70 8.56
C SER A 416 18.76 18.77 9.68
N PHE A 417 19.30 19.33 10.76
CA PHE A 417 19.69 18.55 11.94
C PHE A 417 18.50 17.84 12.59
N LEU A 418 17.35 18.51 12.70
CA LEU A 418 16.13 17.91 13.25
C LEU A 418 15.63 16.73 12.38
N LEU A 419 15.68 16.87 11.06
CA LEU A 419 15.28 15.81 10.13
C LEU A 419 16.24 14.62 10.16
N VAL A 420 17.55 14.86 10.22
CA VAL A 420 18.56 13.81 10.44
C VAL A 420 18.31 13.09 11.78
N PHE A 421 17.96 13.84 12.84
CA PHE A 421 17.60 13.27 14.13
C PHE A 421 16.36 12.36 14.02
N PHE A 422 15.29 12.79 13.34
CA PHE A 422 14.09 11.97 13.17
C PHE A 422 14.36 10.68 12.39
N THR A 423 15.11 10.75 11.29
CA THR A 423 15.53 9.55 10.56
C THR A 423 16.42 8.65 11.42
N GLY A 424 17.33 9.23 12.20
CA GLY A 424 18.21 8.50 13.11
C GLY A 424 17.45 7.72 14.19
N ILE A 425 16.46 8.33 14.85
CA ILE A 425 15.64 7.62 15.84
C ILE A 425 14.79 6.51 15.22
N LEU A 426 14.33 6.68 13.97
CA LEU A 426 13.60 5.64 13.24
C LEU A 426 14.50 4.47 12.84
N ILE A 427 15.73 4.72 12.41
CA ILE A 427 16.73 3.65 12.16
C ILE A 427 17.05 2.92 13.46
N ILE A 428 17.26 3.64 14.57
CA ILE A 428 17.47 3.04 15.90
C ILE A 428 16.26 2.19 16.29
N GLN A 429 15.04 2.67 16.04
CA GLN A 429 13.82 1.89 16.27
C GLN A 429 13.82 0.60 15.44
N GLY A 430 14.17 0.68 14.15
CA GLY A 430 14.35 -0.50 13.30
C GLY A 430 15.30 -1.51 13.94
N ILE A 431 16.50 -1.07 14.37
CA ILE A 431 17.49 -1.92 15.05
C ILE A 431 16.94 -2.51 16.36
N ILE A 432 16.15 -1.74 17.11
CA ILE A 432 15.47 -2.25 18.33
C ILE A 432 14.48 -3.37 17.97
N PHE A 433 13.69 -3.21 16.89
CA PHE A 433 12.81 -4.27 16.40
C PHE A 433 13.62 -5.50 15.95
N GLN A 434 14.71 -5.29 15.20
CA GLN A 434 15.62 -6.39 14.82
C GLN A 434 16.10 -7.16 16.06
N ALA A 435 16.54 -6.46 17.11
CA ALA A 435 16.98 -7.08 18.37
C ALA A 435 15.83 -7.74 19.16
N ALA A 436 14.65 -7.11 19.21
CA ALA A 436 13.46 -7.64 19.89
C ALA A 436 12.99 -8.96 19.27
N TYR A 437 13.12 -9.08 17.94
CA TYR A 437 12.81 -10.27 17.17
C TYR A 437 14.03 -11.18 16.93
N GLN A 438 15.13 -10.98 17.67
CA GLN A 438 16.33 -11.83 17.66
C GLN A 438 17.05 -11.95 16.31
N TYR A 439 16.86 -10.98 15.40
CA TYR A 439 17.54 -10.92 14.12
C TYR A 439 18.69 -9.90 14.18
N PHE A 440 19.92 -10.36 14.43
CA PHE A 440 21.07 -9.46 14.70
C PHE A 440 21.89 -9.07 13.46
N HIS A 441 21.45 -9.42 12.25
CA HIS A 441 22.14 -9.00 11.03
C HIS A 441 21.74 -7.57 10.66
N ILE A 442 22.70 -6.64 10.79
CA ILE A 442 22.53 -5.22 10.45
C ILE A 442 23.19 -4.94 9.11
N ASP A 443 22.39 -4.65 8.10
CA ASP A 443 22.86 -4.22 6.78
C ASP A 443 22.79 -2.69 6.64
N TRP A 444 23.95 -2.04 6.60
CA TRP A 444 24.05 -0.59 6.42
C TRP A 444 23.73 -0.14 4.99
N HIS A 445 23.83 -1.03 3.99
CA HIS A 445 23.41 -0.73 2.62
C HIS A 445 21.89 -0.56 2.52
N ALA A 446 21.12 -1.17 3.42
CA ALA A 446 19.69 -0.90 3.55
C ALA A 446 19.41 0.43 4.28
N TYR A 447 20.08 0.69 5.41
CA TYR A 447 19.78 1.85 6.25
C TYR A 447 20.31 3.19 5.75
N LEU A 448 21.51 3.25 5.15
CA LEU A 448 22.09 4.53 4.74
C LEU A 448 21.27 5.24 3.65
N PRO A 449 20.74 4.56 2.62
CA PRO A 449 19.85 5.18 1.63
C PRO A 449 18.52 5.71 2.20
N VAL A 450 18.10 5.33 3.41
CA VAL A 450 16.93 5.94 4.07
C VAL A 450 17.12 7.45 4.24
N PHE A 451 18.36 7.93 4.47
CA PHE A 451 18.66 9.36 4.48
C PHE A 451 18.50 9.98 3.08
N LEU A 452 18.95 9.26 2.04
CA LEU A 452 18.82 9.69 0.65
C LEU A 452 17.35 9.82 0.25
N PHE A 453 16.54 8.79 0.52
CA PHE A 453 15.14 8.71 0.09
C PHE A 453 14.19 9.59 0.90
N ASN A 454 14.50 9.85 2.17
CA ASN A 454 13.59 10.58 3.04
C ASN A 454 14.16 11.94 3.46
N THR A 455 15.36 11.97 4.04
CA THR A 455 15.90 13.19 4.67
C THR A 455 16.24 14.27 3.67
N PHE A 456 16.92 13.94 2.56
CA PHE A 456 17.33 14.94 1.57
C PHE A 456 16.16 15.60 0.82
N PRO A 457 15.12 14.89 0.34
CA PRO A 457 13.93 15.54 -0.20
C PRO A 457 13.26 16.46 0.83
N LEU A 458 13.19 16.05 2.11
CA LEU A 458 12.64 16.88 3.18
C LEU A 458 13.47 18.14 3.44
N ILE A 459 14.80 18.08 3.30
CA ILE A 459 15.68 19.26 3.39
C ILE A 459 15.44 20.21 2.20
N LEU A 460 15.32 19.69 0.98
CA LEU A 460 14.98 20.51 -0.19
C LEU A 460 13.61 21.17 -0.01
N PHE A 461 12.63 20.41 0.49
CA PHE A 461 11.29 20.93 0.80
C PHE A 461 11.35 22.00 1.90
N SER A 462 12.15 21.77 2.94
CA SER A 462 12.37 22.72 4.02
C SER A 462 12.95 24.04 3.51
N CYS A 463 13.84 24.00 2.51
CA CYS A 463 14.33 25.19 1.83
C CYS A 463 13.18 25.99 1.20
N LEU A 464 12.29 25.32 0.44
CA LEU A 464 11.12 25.96 -0.15
C LEU A 464 10.20 26.60 0.90
N ILE A 465 9.88 25.87 1.98
CA ILE A 465 9.02 26.39 3.05
C ILE A 465 9.66 27.59 3.76
N LEU A 466 10.98 27.58 3.98
CA LEU A 466 11.69 28.72 4.54
C LEU A 466 11.55 29.97 3.65
N LEU A 467 11.68 29.82 2.32
CA LEU A 467 11.49 30.92 1.37
C LEU A 467 10.04 31.45 1.37
N ILE A 468 9.05 30.57 1.49
CA ILE A 468 7.64 30.96 1.64
C ILE A 468 7.44 31.82 2.91
N ASN A 469 8.01 31.39 4.03
CA ASN A 469 7.92 32.11 5.30
C ASN A 469 8.69 33.45 5.27
N ASP A 470 9.79 33.53 4.52
CA ASP A 470 10.55 34.77 4.32
C ASP A 470 9.78 35.79 3.48
N THR A 471 9.03 35.33 2.48
CA THR A 471 8.29 36.18 1.54
C THR A 471 6.96 36.69 2.11
N ILE A 472 6.20 35.82 2.79
CA ILE A 472 4.84 36.12 3.25
C ILE A 472 4.88 36.88 4.58
N ARG A 473 4.17 38.02 4.67
CA ARG A 473 4.20 38.91 5.85
C ARG A 473 3.41 38.43 7.07
N ASN A 474 2.51 37.46 6.91
CA ASN A 474 1.64 36.96 7.97
C ASN A 474 1.96 35.50 8.31
N LYS A 475 2.24 35.22 9.60
CA LYS A 475 2.58 33.88 10.11
C LYS A 475 1.58 32.79 9.71
N PHE A 476 0.29 33.06 9.87
CA PHE A 476 -0.76 32.07 9.65
C PHE A 476 -1.01 31.82 8.17
N VAL A 477 -0.92 32.88 7.34
CA VAL A 477 -0.99 32.74 5.89
C VAL A 477 0.22 31.95 5.38
N ALA A 478 1.42 32.24 5.88
CA ALA A 478 2.62 31.50 5.52
C ALA A 478 2.51 30.01 5.88
N LEU A 479 1.99 29.69 7.08
CA LEU A 479 1.73 28.32 7.50
C LEU A 479 0.68 27.64 6.60
N GLY A 480 -0.44 28.30 6.32
CA GLY A 480 -1.50 27.77 5.47
C GLY A 480 -1.02 27.46 4.05
N VAL A 481 -0.25 28.38 3.44
CA VAL A 481 0.39 28.16 2.13
C VAL A 481 1.40 27.01 2.21
N SER A 482 2.20 26.94 3.28
CA SER A 482 3.17 25.85 3.46
C SER A 482 2.49 24.48 3.49
N VAL A 483 1.38 24.35 4.23
CA VAL A 483 0.59 23.10 4.29
C VAL A 483 -0.04 22.77 2.94
N LEU A 484 -0.58 23.76 2.22
CA LEU A 484 -1.13 23.56 0.89
C LEU A 484 -0.06 23.08 -0.11
N VAL A 485 1.16 23.63 -0.02
CA VAL A 485 2.31 23.22 -0.82
C VAL A 485 2.74 21.77 -0.55
N VAL A 486 2.62 21.26 0.69
CA VAL A 486 2.82 19.84 1.01
C VAL A 486 1.94 18.95 0.11
N PHE A 487 0.64 19.19 0.09
CA PHE A 487 -0.30 18.35 -0.65
C PHE A 487 -0.19 18.49 -2.18
N ILE A 488 0.14 19.68 -2.67
CA ILE A 488 0.24 19.96 -4.10
C ILE A 488 1.55 19.43 -4.69
N LEU A 489 2.70 19.67 -4.05
CA LEU A 489 4.01 19.38 -4.65
C LEU A 489 4.60 18.04 -4.22
N ALA A 490 4.20 17.50 -3.08
CA ALA A 490 4.72 16.24 -2.54
C ALA A 490 3.63 15.18 -2.29
N GLY A 491 2.37 15.59 -2.18
CA GLY A 491 1.24 14.66 -2.02
C GLY A 491 0.85 13.91 -3.31
N PRO A 492 -0.18 13.05 -3.25
CA PRO A 492 -0.64 12.24 -4.39
C PRO A 492 -1.08 13.06 -5.61
N VAL A 493 -1.49 14.31 -5.40
CA VAL A 493 -1.92 15.22 -6.48
C VAL A 493 -0.74 15.71 -7.33
N SER A 494 0.48 15.67 -6.78
CA SER A 494 1.69 16.15 -7.47
C SER A 494 1.90 15.48 -8.82
N GLY A 495 1.59 14.19 -8.97
CA GLY A 495 1.72 13.48 -10.25
C GLY A 495 0.75 13.95 -11.35
N LYS A 496 -0.38 14.56 -10.98
CA LYS A 496 -1.34 15.15 -11.93
C LYS A 496 -0.92 16.55 -12.37
N ILE A 497 -0.26 17.30 -11.49
CA ILE A 497 0.17 18.69 -11.76
C ILE A 497 1.56 18.73 -12.41
N LEU A 498 2.50 17.96 -11.87
CA LEU A 498 3.86 17.79 -12.34
C LEU A 498 3.98 16.44 -13.04
N THR A 499 3.58 16.40 -14.31
CA THR A 499 3.55 15.19 -15.13
C THR A 499 4.94 14.58 -15.33
N TYR A 500 5.96 15.42 -15.46
CA TYR A 500 7.35 14.99 -15.65
C TYR A 500 7.99 14.55 -14.32
N PRO A 501 8.50 13.30 -14.21
CA PRO A 501 9.09 12.78 -12.97
C PRO A 501 10.26 13.60 -12.41
N LEU A 502 11.03 14.27 -13.27
CA LEU A 502 12.18 15.07 -12.88
C LEU A 502 11.82 16.24 -11.95
N PHE A 503 10.67 16.89 -12.16
CA PHE A 503 10.23 18.04 -11.35
C PHE A 503 9.60 17.64 -10.01
N ARG A 504 9.31 16.35 -9.80
CA ARG A 504 8.77 15.83 -8.53
C ARG A 504 9.88 15.63 -7.50
N ILE A 505 10.69 16.67 -7.28
CA ILE A 505 11.90 16.64 -6.43
C ILE A 505 11.60 16.43 -4.93
N PHE A 506 10.35 16.65 -4.51
CA PHE A 506 9.89 16.44 -3.14
C PHE A 506 9.11 15.14 -2.95
N SER A 507 8.92 14.36 -4.02
CA SER A 507 8.23 13.06 -3.93
C SER A 507 9.10 12.02 -3.26
N ASP A 508 8.44 11.15 -2.51
CA ASP A 508 9.01 10.00 -1.81
C ASP A 508 9.54 8.92 -2.78
N PHE A 509 10.30 7.97 -2.22
CA PHE A 509 10.66 6.73 -2.89
C PHE A 509 9.66 5.64 -2.49
N LYS A 510 9.13 4.90 -3.47
CA LYS A 510 8.11 3.86 -3.29
C LYS A 510 8.59 2.45 -3.67
N GLY A 511 9.90 2.24 -3.75
CA GLY A 511 10.48 0.93 -4.02
C GLY A 511 10.84 0.19 -2.73
N THR A 512 11.15 -1.09 -2.88
CA THR A 512 11.54 -1.99 -1.80
C THR A 512 13.05 -2.27 -1.85
N TYR A 513 13.64 -2.63 -0.72
CA TYR A 513 14.97 -3.22 -0.67
C TYR A 513 14.88 -4.72 -0.89
N SER A 514 15.73 -5.28 -1.75
CA SER A 514 15.84 -6.73 -1.96
C SER A 514 17.19 -7.26 -1.51
N ASP A 515 17.25 -8.44 -0.89
CA ASP A 515 18.53 -9.05 -0.52
C ASP A 515 19.32 -9.53 -1.74
N PHE A 516 18.65 -9.77 -2.88
CA PHE A 516 19.31 -10.04 -4.16
C PHE A 516 20.01 -8.81 -4.77
N ASN A 517 19.34 -7.64 -4.76
CA ASN A 517 19.68 -6.51 -5.65
C ASN A 517 19.82 -5.16 -4.93
N GLY A 518 19.62 -5.12 -3.60
CA GLY A 518 19.49 -3.88 -2.84
C GLY A 518 18.36 -2.99 -3.36
N TYR A 519 18.63 -1.69 -3.52
CA TYR A 519 17.73 -0.75 -4.20
C TYR A 519 17.92 -0.72 -5.73
N GLY A 520 18.92 -1.44 -6.26
CA GLY A 520 19.27 -1.46 -7.67
C GLY A 520 19.53 -0.08 -8.27
N ILE A 521 19.15 0.10 -9.54
CA ILE A 521 19.34 1.35 -10.29
C ILE A 521 18.56 2.56 -9.73
N TYR A 522 17.62 2.34 -8.80
CA TYR A 522 16.80 3.41 -8.23
C TYR A 522 17.57 4.34 -7.32
N GLU A 523 18.56 3.84 -6.57
CA GLU A 523 19.34 4.66 -5.65
C GLU A 523 20.06 5.79 -6.40
N LEU A 524 20.78 5.42 -7.47
CA LEU A 524 21.50 6.38 -8.31
C LEU A 524 20.54 7.35 -9.03
N ALA A 525 19.43 6.85 -9.59
CA ALA A 525 18.45 7.68 -10.26
C ALA A 525 17.80 8.70 -9.30
N PHE A 526 17.54 8.30 -8.06
CA PHE A 526 16.98 9.19 -7.05
C PHE A 526 17.99 10.28 -6.65
N ALA A 527 19.26 9.93 -6.46
CA ALA A 527 20.33 10.88 -6.18
C ALA A 527 20.50 11.92 -7.31
N GLN A 528 20.41 11.50 -8.58
CA GLN A 528 20.46 12.40 -9.73
C GLN A 528 19.29 13.39 -9.73
N ARG A 529 18.08 12.93 -9.43
CA ARG A 529 16.88 13.78 -9.30
C ARG A 529 17.01 14.78 -8.15
N LEU A 530 17.60 14.38 -7.02
CA LEU A 530 17.85 15.29 -5.90
C LEU A 530 18.89 16.36 -6.23
N LEU A 531 19.95 16.01 -6.96
CA LEU A 531 20.96 16.98 -7.39
C LEU A 531 20.34 18.03 -8.33
N PHE A 532 19.44 17.61 -9.22
CA PHE A 532 18.61 18.54 -10.01
C PHE A 532 17.77 19.46 -9.11
N GLY A 533 17.07 18.89 -8.11
CA GLY A 533 16.30 19.66 -7.13
C GLY A 533 17.14 20.65 -6.32
N MET A 534 18.37 20.30 -5.96
CA MET A 534 19.33 21.18 -5.29
C MET A 534 19.67 22.40 -6.15
N GLY A 535 19.86 22.21 -7.47
CA GLY A 535 20.07 23.30 -8.43
C GLY A 535 18.88 24.26 -8.52
N ILE A 536 17.65 23.73 -8.54
CA ILE A 536 16.43 24.55 -8.50
C ILE A 536 16.36 25.35 -7.18
N MET A 537 16.55 24.68 -6.04
CA MET A 537 16.47 25.35 -4.73
C MET A 537 17.55 26.43 -4.56
N ALA A 538 18.78 26.19 -5.03
CA ALA A 538 19.85 27.20 -5.01
C ALA A 538 19.47 28.43 -5.86
N THR A 539 18.82 28.21 -7.01
CA THR A 539 18.35 29.28 -7.90
C THR A 539 17.23 30.09 -7.25
N LEU A 540 16.22 29.43 -6.67
CA LEU A 540 15.13 30.10 -5.94
C LEU A 540 15.65 30.90 -4.74
N TRP A 541 16.64 30.35 -4.03
CA TRP A 541 17.29 31.04 -2.91
C TRP A 541 18.02 32.31 -3.36
N MET A 542 18.79 32.24 -4.46
CA MET A 542 19.45 33.40 -5.05
C MET A 542 18.44 34.45 -5.49
N LEU A 543 17.35 34.03 -6.15
CA LEU A 543 16.28 34.93 -6.60
C LEU A 543 15.60 35.65 -5.43
N ASN A 544 15.27 34.92 -4.35
CA ASN A 544 14.70 35.52 -3.14
C ASN A 544 15.64 36.57 -2.54
N GLN A 545 16.93 36.28 -2.43
CA GLN A 545 17.91 37.27 -1.94
C GLN A 545 17.99 38.50 -2.86
N TRP A 546 17.95 38.31 -4.18
CA TRP A 546 17.93 39.44 -5.10
C TRP A 546 16.68 40.31 -4.94
N ILE A 547 15.50 39.72 -4.78
CA ILE A 547 14.23 40.44 -4.57
C ILE A 547 14.28 41.25 -3.26
N GLN A 548 14.78 40.65 -2.18
CA GLN A 548 14.81 41.27 -0.86
C GLN A 548 15.92 42.34 -0.74
N LEU A 549 17.09 42.11 -1.36
CA LEU A 549 18.30 42.92 -1.14
C LEU A 549 18.63 43.86 -2.30
N LYS A 550 18.05 43.64 -3.48
CA LYS A 550 18.39 44.30 -4.74
C LYS A 550 19.89 44.30 -5.06
N LYS A 551 20.63 43.33 -4.53
CA LYS A 551 22.07 43.14 -4.73
C LYS A 551 22.36 41.67 -5.04
N THR A 552 23.27 41.43 -5.97
CA THR A 552 23.81 40.11 -6.26
C THR A 552 25.26 40.03 -5.79
N VAL A 553 25.65 38.88 -5.23
CA VAL A 553 27.04 38.60 -4.83
C VAL A 553 27.66 37.73 -5.92
N PRO A 554 28.72 38.16 -6.63
CA PRO A 554 29.30 37.40 -7.75
C PRO A 554 29.67 35.95 -7.41
N GLY A 555 30.24 35.72 -6.22
CA GLY A 555 30.58 34.36 -5.77
C GLY A 555 29.38 33.44 -5.56
N GLN A 556 28.21 33.99 -5.22
CA GLN A 556 26.97 33.23 -5.09
C GLN A 556 26.38 32.87 -6.45
N ILE A 557 26.52 33.74 -7.46
CA ILE A 557 26.14 33.44 -8.84
C ILE A 557 26.96 32.26 -9.35
N ILE A 558 28.30 32.31 -9.21
CA ILE A 558 29.18 31.23 -9.65
C ILE A 558 28.80 29.91 -8.97
N PHE A 559 28.63 29.91 -7.65
CA PHE A 559 28.20 28.71 -6.92
C PHE A 559 26.86 28.17 -7.42
N THR A 560 25.86 29.04 -7.58
CA THR A 560 24.51 28.65 -8.02
C THR A 560 24.55 28.11 -9.46
N SER A 561 25.33 28.72 -10.35
CA SER A 561 25.54 28.24 -11.72
C SER A 561 26.22 26.87 -11.76
N ILE A 562 27.20 26.60 -10.91
CA ILE A 562 27.87 25.28 -10.83
C ILE A 562 26.87 24.21 -10.36
N VAL A 563 26.12 24.47 -9.29
CA VAL A 563 25.13 23.52 -8.75
C VAL A 563 23.99 23.31 -9.74
N LEU A 564 23.51 24.37 -10.40
CA LEU A 564 22.47 24.28 -11.42
C LEU A 564 22.95 23.50 -12.64
N PHE A 565 24.17 23.76 -13.15
CA PHE A 565 24.73 23.01 -14.28
C PHE A 565 24.89 21.52 -13.95
N SER A 566 25.44 21.22 -12.77
CA SER A 566 25.55 19.84 -12.26
C SER A 566 24.19 19.18 -12.11
N GLY A 567 23.19 19.92 -11.60
CA GLY A 567 21.82 19.47 -11.45
C GLY A 567 21.14 19.20 -12.79
N ILE A 568 21.30 20.08 -13.78
CA ILE A 568 20.77 19.88 -15.14
C ILE A 568 21.42 18.66 -15.78
N TYR A 569 22.75 18.52 -15.67
CA TYR A 569 23.46 17.34 -16.17
C TYR A 569 22.97 16.05 -15.50
N ALA A 570 22.79 16.03 -14.18
CA ALA A 570 22.21 14.88 -13.50
C ALA A 570 20.76 14.61 -13.93
N GLY A 571 19.97 15.67 -14.12
CA GLY A 571 18.58 15.59 -14.58
C GLY A 571 18.45 15.02 -16.00
N THR A 572 19.38 15.33 -16.92
CA THR A 572 19.38 14.74 -18.26
C THR A 572 19.74 13.27 -18.23
N TYR A 573 20.65 12.84 -17.35
CA TYR A 573 20.94 11.42 -17.13
C TYR A 573 19.74 10.68 -16.52
N PHE A 574 19.07 11.27 -15.52
CA PHE A 574 17.86 10.70 -14.93
C PHE A 574 16.75 10.49 -15.97
N MET A 575 16.57 11.45 -16.89
CA MET A 575 15.55 11.39 -17.94
C MET A 575 15.96 10.57 -19.17
N LYS A 576 17.17 9.99 -19.19
CA LYS A 576 17.64 9.20 -20.33
C LYS A 576 16.77 7.96 -20.52
N GLY A 577 16.11 7.86 -21.68
CA GLY A 577 15.19 6.74 -22.00
C GLY A 577 13.79 6.89 -21.39
N TYR A 578 13.44 8.05 -20.85
CA TYR A 578 12.09 8.32 -20.36
C TYR A 578 11.05 8.19 -21.49
N LEU A 579 10.00 7.42 -21.22
CA LEU A 579 8.87 7.24 -22.13
C LEU A 579 7.61 7.68 -21.37
N PRO A 580 6.98 8.81 -21.74
CA PRO A 580 5.80 9.28 -21.05
C PRO A 580 4.63 8.32 -21.27
N LYS A 581 4.00 7.88 -20.18
CA LYS A 581 2.74 7.14 -20.22
C LYS A 581 1.57 8.10 -20.29
N GLU A 582 0.93 8.18 -21.44
CA GLU A 582 -0.25 9.00 -21.67
C GLU A 582 -1.50 8.12 -21.56
N LYS A 583 -2.21 8.20 -20.42
CA LYS A 583 -3.43 7.42 -20.17
C LYS A 583 -4.48 7.62 -21.27
N ASP A 584 -4.65 8.85 -21.75
CA ASP A 584 -5.63 9.15 -22.80
C ASP A 584 -5.28 8.46 -24.11
N LYS A 585 -3.98 8.28 -24.40
CA LYS A 585 -3.51 7.55 -25.57
C LYS A 585 -3.71 6.05 -25.42
N GLU A 586 -3.46 5.48 -24.23
CA GLU A 586 -3.77 4.08 -23.94
C GLU A 586 -5.27 3.80 -24.10
N ILE A 587 -6.13 4.66 -23.53
CA ILE A 587 -7.58 4.57 -23.67
C ILE A 587 -7.97 4.68 -25.16
N SER A 588 -7.42 5.65 -25.88
CA SER A 588 -7.70 5.83 -27.32
C SER A 588 -7.30 4.61 -28.14
N ASN A 589 -6.12 4.02 -27.86
CA ASN A 589 -5.66 2.80 -28.52
C ASN A 589 -6.58 1.61 -28.24
N SER A 590 -7.04 1.42 -26.99
CA SER A 590 -8.01 0.37 -26.63
C SER A 590 -9.38 0.59 -27.31
N VAL A 591 -9.86 1.83 -27.37
CA VAL A 591 -11.10 2.17 -28.11
C VAL A 591 -10.95 1.85 -29.61
N GLN A 592 -9.83 2.23 -30.22
CA GLN A 592 -9.56 1.95 -31.63
C GLN A 592 -9.39 0.45 -31.89
N TYR A 593 -8.76 -0.27 -30.97
CA TYR A 593 -8.59 -1.71 -31.02
C TYR A 593 -9.95 -2.41 -31.06
N GLU A 594 -10.83 -2.10 -30.11
CA GLU A 594 -12.17 -2.68 -30.04
C GLU A 594 -12.97 -2.36 -31.32
N LYS A 595 -12.98 -1.10 -31.77
CA LYS A 595 -13.70 -0.71 -33.00
C LYS A 595 -13.20 -1.41 -34.26
N SER A 596 -11.88 -1.59 -34.38
CA SER A 596 -11.26 -2.14 -35.60
C SER A 596 -11.29 -3.67 -35.65
N PHE A 597 -11.14 -4.32 -34.49
CA PHE A 597 -10.81 -5.74 -34.42
C PHE A 597 -11.85 -6.61 -33.71
N ARG A 598 -12.89 -6.06 -33.07
CA ARG A 598 -13.93 -6.89 -32.40
C ARG A 598 -14.60 -7.90 -33.33
N LYS A 599 -14.65 -7.63 -34.64
CA LYS A 599 -15.08 -8.58 -35.69
C LYS A 599 -14.35 -9.94 -35.65
N TYR A 600 -13.12 -9.98 -35.13
CA TYR A 600 -12.30 -11.19 -35.03
C TYR A 600 -12.69 -12.12 -33.88
N GLU A 601 -13.55 -11.68 -32.94
CA GLU A 601 -14.01 -12.52 -31.83
C GLU A 601 -14.74 -13.78 -32.30
N HIS A 602 -15.40 -13.72 -33.46
CA HIS A 602 -16.18 -14.82 -34.02
C HIS A 602 -15.56 -15.43 -35.28
N LEU A 603 -14.39 -14.96 -35.72
CA LEU A 603 -13.71 -15.52 -36.89
C LEU A 603 -12.78 -16.67 -36.47
N PRO A 604 -12.69 -17.76 -37.27
CA PRO A 604 -11.73 -18.82 -37.01
C PRO A 604 -10.30 -18.26 -37.09
N GLN A 605 -9.48 -18.58 -36.10
CA GLN A 605 -8.07 -18.18 -36.02
C GLN A 605 -7.22 -19.43 -35.81
N PRO A 606 -5.96 -19.47 -36.31
CA PRO A 606 -5.10 -20.62 -36.13
C PRO A 606 -4.61 -20.68 -34.67
N ASP A 607 -4.45 -21.88 -34.15
CA ASP A 607 -3.94 -22.09 -32.79
C ASP A 607 -2.41 -22.25 -32.84
N ILE A 608 -1.74 -21.80 -31.79
CA ILE A 608 -0.30 -22.00 -31.61
C ILE A 608 -0.09 -23.44 -31.12
N THR A 609 0.77 -24.20 -31.79
CA THR A 609 1.01 -25.63 -31.47
C THR A 609 2.41 -25.90 -30.96
N ASP A 610 3.43 -25.26 -31.55
CA ASP A 610 4.81 -25.40 -31.12
C ASP A 610 5.46 -24.03 -31.01
N ILE A 611 6.28 -23.86 -29.97
CA ILE A 611 7.07 -22.67 -29.71
C ILE A 611 8.53 -23.10 -29.61
N THR A 612 9.37 -22.58 -30.51
CA THR A 612 10.82 -22.63 -30.36
C THR A 612 11.32 -21.22 -30.09
N THR A 613 11.99 -20.99 -28.96
CA THR A 613 12.41 -19.64 -28.59
C THR A 613 13.79 -19.61 -27.93
N GLU A 614 14.55 -18.55 -28.23
CA GLU A 614 15.74 -18.15 -27.51
C GLU A 614 15.46 -16.84 -26.76
N ILE A 615 15.62 -16.85 -25.45
CA ILE A 615 15.46 -15.68 -24.58
C ILE A 615 16.85 -15.27 -24.09
N GLN A 616 17.31 -14.11 -24.51
CA GLN A 616 18.61 -13.57 -24.18
C GLN A 616 18.48 -12.51 -23.09
N LEU A 617 18.83 -12.89 -21.86
CA LEU A 617 18.77 -12.01 -20.69
C LEU A 617 20.04 -11.17 -20.57
N HIS A 618 19.88 -9.88 -20.27
CA HIS A 618 20.95 -8.96 -19.92
C HIS A 618 20.63 -8.25 -18.59
N PRO A 619 20.69 -8.98 -17.46
CA PRO A 619 20.50 -8.46 -16.10
C PRO A 619 21.19 -7.11 -15.83
N SER A 620 22.49 -7.01 -16.13
CA SER A 620 23.31 -5.80 -15.94
C SER A 620 22.85 -4.58 -16.73
N LYS A 621 21.97 -4.77 -17.73
CA LYS A 621 21.41 -3.70 -18.59
C LYS A 621 19.91 -3.52 -18.41
N ASN A 622 19.29 -4.26 -17.49
CA ASN A 622 17.84 -4.28 -17.29
C ASN A 622 17.06 -4.54 -18.59
N SER A 623 17.58 -5.45 -19.43
CA SER A 623 17.03 -5.71 -20.76
C SER A 623 17.04 -7.20 -21.12
N TYR A 624 16.18 -7.58 -22.07
CA TYR A 624 16.23 -8.89 -22.69
C TYR A 624 15.76 -8.83 -24.15
N GLN A 625 16.12 -9.86 -24.91
CA GLN A 625 15.62 -10.08 -26.27
C GLN A 625 14.95 -11.45 -26.36
N ILE A 626 13.82 -11.51 -27.05
CA ILE A 626 13.10 -12.74 -27.38
C ILE A 626 13.25 -12.96 -28.87
N ILE A 627 13.79 -14.11 -29.25
CA ILE A 627 13.79 -14.62 -30.62
C ILE A 627 12.87 -15.83 -30.61
N GLY A 628 11.76 -15.77 -31.33
CA GLY A 628 10.72 -16.77 -31.26
C GLY A 628 10.28 -17.25 -32.63
N LYS A 629 9.85 -18.50 -32.68
CA LYS A 629 9.22 -19.14 -33.83
C LYS A 629 8.01 -19.92 -33.35
N TYR A 630 6.86 -19.66 -33.95
CA TYR A 630 5.65 -20.46 -33.77
C TYR A 630 5.39 -21.36 -34.95
N ILE A 631 4.82 -22.53 -34.66
CA ILE A 631 4.03 -23.31 -35.62
C ILE A 631 2.56 -23.04 -35.31
N LEU A 632 1.90 -22.34 -36.23
CA LEU A 632 0.46 -22.07 -36.21
C LEU A 632 -0.24 -23.18 -36.99
N LYS A 633 -1.34 -23.73 -36.47
CA LYS A 633 -2.12 -24.76 -37.14
C LYS A 633 -3.59 -24.37 -37.18
N ASN A 634 -4.23 -24.49 -38.35
CA ASN A 634 -5.67 -24.38 -38.43
C ASN A 634 -6.31 -25.64 -37.82
N GLN A 635 -6.69 -25.57 -36.55
CA GLN A 635 -7.38 -26.67 -35.87
C GLN A 635 -8.91 -26.56 -35.97
N THR A 636 -9.40 -25.58 -36.72
CA THR A 636 -10.83 -25.39 -36.97
C THR A 636 -11.28 -26.20 -38.19
N ASN A 637 -12.59 -26.39 -38.33
CA ASN A 637 -13.19 -27.05 -39.50
C ASN A 637 -13.44 -26.07 -40.66
N GLN A 638 -13.01 -24.81 -40.55
CA GLN A 638 -13.24 -23.77 -41.55
C GLN A 638 -11.91 -23.26 -42.13
N PRO A 639 -11.86 -22.88 -43.41
CA PRO A 639 -10.68 -22.25 -43.98
C PRO A 639 -10.45 -20.87 -43.37
N ILE A 640 -9.19 -20.53 -43.12
CA ILE A 640 -8.80 -19.23 -42.54
C ILE A 640 -8.16 -18.39 -43.64
N SER A 641 -8.76 -17.24 -43.94
CA SER A 641 -8.23 -16.26 -44.90
C SER A 641 -7.60 -15.03 -44.23
N LYS A 642 -7.90 -14.81 -42.94
CA LYS A 642 -7.48 -13.63 -42.18
C LYS A 642 -6.97 -14.01 -40.81
N VAL A 643 -5.78 -13.56 -40.46
CA VAL A 643 -5.15 -13.82 -39.17
C VAL A 643 -4.86 -12.49 -38.49
N LEU A 644 -5.37 -12.31 -37.27
CA LEU A 644 -5.04 -11.17 -36.42
C LEU A 644 -3.87 -11.56 -35.52
N ILE A 645 -2.78 -10.79 -35.57
CA ILE A 645 -1.60 -10.99 -34.72
C ILE A 645 -1.42 -9.75 -33.86
N ASN A 646 -1.21 -9.97 -32.55
CA ASN A 646 -1.03 -8.92 -31.56
C ASN A 646 0.32 -9.11 -30.86
N PHE A 647 1.06 -8.01 -30.73
CA PHE A 647 2.29 -7.88 -30.00
C PHE A 647 2.06 -6.94 -28.82
N ASN A 648 2.69 -7.23 -27.69
CA ASN A 648 2.57 -6.41 -26.51
C ASN A 648 3.24 -5.05 -26.71
N HIS A 649 2.54 -3.95 -26.38
CA HIS A 649 3.01 -2.58 -26.58
C HIS A 649 4.20 -2.18 -25.70
N ASP A 650 4.45 -2.93 -24.62
CA ASP A 650 5.60 -2.70 -23.75
C ASP A 650 6.91 -3.20 -24.37
N LEU A 651 6.85 -4.08 -25.38
CA LEU A 651 8.03 -4.60 -26.08
C LEU A 651 8.19 -3.92 -27.44
N LYS A 652 9.43 -3.70 -27.83
CA LYS A 652 9.77 -3.21 -29.15
C LYS A 652 9.78 -4.39 -30.14
N LEU A 653 8.93 -4.30 -31.16
CA LEU A 653 8.94 -5.20 -32.30
C LEU A 653 10.13 -4.89 -33.22
N GLU A 654 11.14 -5.77 -33.26
CA GLU A 654 12.31 -5.59 -34.13
C GLU A 654 12.06 -6.19 -35.52
N ASN A 655 11.46 -7.38 -35.56
CA ASN A 655 11.11 -8.06 -36.81
C ASN A 655 10.01 -9.09 -36.55
N ALA A 656 9.06 -9.23 -37.46
CA ALA A 656 8.14 -10.36 -37.48
C ALA A 656 7.73 -10.70 -38.91
N VAL A 657 7.67 -12.00 -39.22
CA VAL A 657 7.31 -12.52 -40.53
C VAL A 657 6.40 -13.73 -40.38
N LEU A 658 5.18 -13.65 -40.92
CA LEU A 658 4.27 -14.78 -41.06
C LEU A 658 4.51 -15.46 -42.41
N LYS A 659 4.81 -16.75 -42.40
CA LYS A 659 5.00 -17.60 -43.58
C LYS A 659 3.85 -18.60 -43.68
N SER A 660 3.11 -18.59 -44.77
CA SER A 660 2.01 -19.52 -45.03
C SER A 660 2.09 -19.99 -46.48
N GLY A 661 2.28 -21.29 -46.71
CA GLY A 661 2.55 -21.81 -48.05
C GLY A 661 3.82 -21.19 -48.65
N SER A 662 3.71 -20.59 -49.84
CA SER A 662 4.80 -19.84 -50.50
C SER A 662 4.85 -18.36 -50.13
N GLU A 663 3.91 -17.87 -49.31
CA GLU A 663 3.82 -16.46 -48.93
C GLU A 663 4.66 -16.16 -47.69
N ALA A 664 5.32 -15.01 -47.68
CA ALA A 664 5.98 -14.44 -46.52
C ALA A 664 5.54 -12.99 -46.35
N MET A 665 4.89 -12.68 -45.23
CA MET A 665 4.31 -11.38 -44.92
C MET A 665 5.03 -10.76 -43.73
N LYS A 666 5.64 -9.60 -43.95
CA LYS A 666 6.30 -8.84 -42.88
C LYS A 666 5.26 -8.10 -42.06
N ILE A 667 5.39 -8.15 -40.74
CA ILE A 667 4.54 -7.43 -39.79
C ILE A 667 5.35 -6.28 -39.21
N THR A 668 4.77 -5.08 -39.23
CA THR A 668 5.45 -3.84 -38.81
C THR A 668 4.75 -3.12 -37.66
N GLU A 669 3.49 -3.43 -37.39
CA GLU A 669 2.70 -2.81 -36.32
C GLU A 669 2.41 -3.81 -35.21
N ASN A 670 2.10 -3.29 -34.02
CA ASN A 670 1.82 -4.14 -32.85
C ASN A 670 0.55 -4.96 -33.00
N THR A 671 -0.45 -4.46 -33.71
CA THR A 671 -1.65 -5.22 -34.06
C THR A 671 -1.80 -5.21 -35.57
N THR A 672 -1.84 -6.37 -36.22
CA THR A 672 -1.90 -6.45 -37.68
C THR A 672 -2.90 -7.50 -38.13
N GLU A 673 -3.82 -7.08 -39.01
CA GLU A 673 -4.67 -7.97 -39.82
C GLU A 673 -3.84 -8.47 -41.03
N VAL A 674 -3.54 -9.75 -41.06
CA VAL A 674 -2.84 -10.41 -42.17
C VAL A 674 -3.85 -11.15 -43.04
N ILE A 675 -3.95 -10.76 -44.31
CA ILE A 675 -4.81 -11.40 -45.30
C ILE A 675 -3.97 -12.39 -46.10
N LEU A 676 -4.30 -13.68 -46.01
CA LEU A 676 -3.64 -14.75 -46.73
C LEU A 676 -4.21 -14.84 -48.16
N ARG A 677 -3.37 -14.86 -49.21
CA ARG A 677 -3.90 -15.02 -50.58
C ARG A 677 -4.27 -16.49 -50.82
N GLN A 678 -3.46 -17.41 -50.32
CA GLN A 678 -3.83 -18.81 -50.16
C GLN A 678 -4.46 -19.04 -48.79
N THR A 679 -5.75 -19.40 -48.77
CA THR A 679 -6.48 -19.69 -47.53
C THR A 679 -5.91 -20.93 -46.84
N MET A 680 -5.71 -20.84 -45.53
CA MET A 680 -5.22 -21.95 -44.72
C MET A 680 -6.34 -22.95 -44.48
N GLN A 681 -6.25 -24.12 -45.12
CA GLN A 681 -7.23 -25.20 -44.99
C GLN A 681 -7.15 -25.85 -43.60
N PRO A 682 -8.20 -26.57 -43.16
CA PRO A 682 -8.15 -27.34 -41.92
C PRO A 682 -6.91 -28.25 -41.87
N ASN A 683 -6.22 -28.24 -40.74
CA ASN A 683 -4.93 -28.89 -40.46
C ASN A 683 -3.69 -28.35 -41.18
N GLU A 684 -3.81 -27.36 -42.06
CA GLU A 684 -2.64 -26.68 -42.62
C GLU A 684 -1.91 -25.85 -41.56
N THR A 685 -0.61 -25.64 -41.79
CA THR A 685 0.27 -24.95 -40.86
C THR A 685 0.91 -23.71 -41.47
N ALA A 686 1.12 -22.69 -40.64
CA ALA A 686 1.96 -21.54 -40.93
C ALA A 686 3.07 -21.39 -39.88
N VAL A 687 4.06 -20.58 -40.19
CA VAL A 687 5.17 -20.26 -39.29
C VAL A 687 5.19 -18.77 -39.03
N LEU A 688 5.24 -18.38 -37.76
CA LEU A 688 5.48 -16.98 -37.38
C LEU A 688 6.87 -16.88 -36.75
N ASP A 689 7.80 -16.23 -37.43
CA ASP A 689 9.11 -15.88 -36.90
C ASP A 689 9.05 -14.45 -36.34
N PHE A 690 9.58 -14.21 -35.15
CA PHE A 690 9.56 -12.88 -34.52
C PHE A 690 10.79 -12.60 -33.64
N THR A 691 11.08 -11.32 -33.46
CA THR A 691 12.12 -10.82 -32.58
C THR A 691 11.61 -9.59 -31.84
N LEU A 692 11.63 -9.67 -30.52
CA LEU A 692 11.17 -8.61 -29.62
C LEU A 692 12.30 -8.21 -28.68
N SER A 693 12.39 -6.93 -28.34
CA SER A 693 13.34 -6.44 -27.34
C SER A 693 12.61 -5.67 -26.23
N TYR A 694 13.13 -5.78 -25.01
CA TYR A 694 12.63 -5.08 -23.85
C TYR A 694 13.79 -4.45 -23.10
N GLN A 695 13.61 -3.22 -22.64
CA GLN A 695 14.49 -2.56 -21.69
C GLN A 695 13.67 -1.58 -20.86
N TRP A 696 13.93 -1.50 -19.57
CA TRP A 696 13.33 -0.49 -18.71
C TRP A 696 14.40 0.38 -18.05
N VAL A 697 13.97 1.55 -17.59
CA VAL A 697 14.82 2.55 -16.92
C VAL A 697 14.14 3.05 -15.65
N ALA A 698 14.93 3.41 -14.64
CA ALA A 698 14.45 3.78 -13.31
C ALA A 698 13.37 4.88 -13.34
N VAL A 699 13.50 5.87 -14.23
CA VAL A 699 12.56 7.00 -14.35
C VAL A 699 11.13 6.59 -14.71
N ASN A 700 10.95 5.49 -15.47
CA ASN A 700 9.64 4.94 -15.82
C ASN A 700 9.12 3.95 -14.76
N GLY A 701 9.98 3.45 -13.88
CA GLY A 701 9.70 2.31 -13.02
C GLY A 701 9.86 0.97 -13.76
N HIS A 702 9.84 -0.13 -13.01
CA HIS A 702 9.74 -1.49 -13.54
C HIS A 702 8.31 -2.01 -13.38
N GLN A 703 7.97 -3.05 -14.15
CA GLN A 703 6.76 -3.83 -13.93
C GLN A 703 7.09 -5.05 -13.06
N SER A 704 6.34 -5.27 -11.99
CA SER A 704 6.59 -6.36 -11.03
C SER A 704 6.69 -7.74 -11.68
N PHE A 705 5.84 -8.03 -12.67
CA PHE A 705 5.81 -9.33 -13.38
C PHE A 705 6.77 -9.42 -14.58
N ASN A 706 7.62 -8.40 -14.78
CA ASN A 706 8.62 -8.32 -15.85
C ASN A 706 9.92 -7.65 -15.34
N ALA A 707 10.35 -8.05 -14.15
CA ALA A 707 11.48 -7.45 -13.45
C ALA A 707 12.79 -8.12 -13.89
N ILE A 708 13.39 -7.60 -14.97
CA ILE A 708 14.77 -7.91 -15.36
C ILE A 708 15.73 -6.97 -14.61
N ILE A 709 16.42 -7.51 -13.61
CA ILE A 709 17.30 -6.81 -12.66
C ILE A 709 18.65 -7.51 -12.56
N GLU A 710 19.64 -6.85 -11.96
CA GLU A 710 21.02 -7.34 -11.92
C GLU A 710 21.11 -8.71 -11.25
N ASN A 711 20.39 -8.96 -10.16
CA ASN A 711 20.29 -10.30 -9.54
C ASN A 711 18.85 -10.55 -9.04
N GLY A 712 18.32 -11.77 -9.17
CA GLY A 712 16.96 -12.12 -8.73
C GLY A 712 15.84 -11.79 -9.72
N SER A 713 16.13 -11.80 -11.03
CA SER A 713 15.17 -11.46 -12.09
C SER A 713 14.01 -12.45 -12.20
N PHE A 714 12.82 -11.95 -12.51
CA PHE A 714 11.65 -12.75 -12.85
C PHE A 714 10.76 -12.09 -13.89
N MET A 715 10.34 -12.88 -14.88
CA MET A 715 9.39 -12.47 -15.89
C MET A 715 8.33 -13.55 -16.11
N ARG A 716 7.06 -13.16 -16.02
CA ARG A 716 5.93 -13.96 -16.55
C ARG A 716 5.91 -13.84 -18.07
N ILE A 717 6.96 -14.37 -18.70
CA ILE A 717 7.38 -13.94 -20.03
C ILE A 717 6.36 -14.28 -21.12
N SER A 718 5.55 -15.34 -20.95
CA SER A 718 4.52 -15.69 -21.93
C SER A 718 3.45 -14.60 -22.15
N ARG A 719 3.26 -13.66 -21.20
CA ARG A 719 2.36 -12.50 -21.38
C ARG A 719 2.86 -11.47 -22.41
N TYR A 720 4.14 -11.54 -22.75
CA TYR A 720 4.79 -10.61 -23.68
C TYR A 720 5.06 -11.24 -25.05
N PHE A 721 4.74 -12.52 -25.19
CA PHE A 721 4.82 -13.24 -26.46
C PHE A 721 3.63 -12.87 -27.37
N PRO A 722 3.77 -12.96 -28.71
CA PRO A 722 2.69 -12.61 -29.63
C PRO A 722 1.47 -13.50 -29.43
N SER A 723 0.27 -12.91 -29.49
CA SER A 723 -1.01 -13.61 -29.40
C SER A 723 -1.80 -13.53 -30.71
N VAL A 724 -2.55 -14.60 -31.00
CA VAL A 724 -3.32 -14.74 -32.23
C VAL A 724 -4.82 -14.58 -31.93
N GLY A 725 -5.52 -13.82 -32.78
CA GLY A 725 -6.95 -13.54 -32.63
C GLY A 725 -7.26 -12.33 -31.75
N TYR A 726 -8.54 -12.09 -31.50
CA TYR A 726 -9.01 -10.95 -30.73
C TYR A 726 -8.68 -11.11 -29.23
N GLN A 727 -8.17 -10.05 -28.60
CA GLN A 727 -7.73 -10.02 -27.20
C GLN A 727 -8.70 -9.18 -26.37
N LYS A 728 -9.46 -9.85 -25.48
CA LYS A 728 -10.46 -9.18 -24.62
C LYS A 728 -9.83 -8.23 -23.60
N ASP A 729 -8.63 -8.54 -23.12
CA ASP A 729 -7.88 -7.71 -22.17
C ASP A 729 -7.53 -6.32 -22.71
N ASN A 730 -7.69 -6.08 -24.01
CA ASN A 730 -7.50 -4.77 -24.63
C ASN A 730 -8.79 -3.92 -24.68
N GLU A 731 -9.94 -4.45 -24.24
CA GLU A 731 -11.21 -3.73 -24.18
C GLU A 731 -11.24 -2.71 -23.04
N ILE A 732 -12.04 -1.65 -23.20
CA ILE A 732 -12.28 -0.68 -22.13
C ILE A 732 -13.29 -1.25 -21.15
N GLU A 733 -12.95 -1.36 -19.87
CA GLU A 733 -13.89 -1.82 -18.84
C GLU A 733 -14.82 -0.71 -18.32
N ASP A 734 -14.33 0.54 -18.26
CA ASP A 734 -15.06 1.67 -17.69
C ASP A 734 -16.34 2.00 -18.50
N LEU A 735 -17.49 1.80 -17.86
CA LEU A 735 -18.81 1.96 -18.51
C LEU A 735 -19.05 3.36 -19.06
N LYS A 736 -18.54 4.42 -18.41
CA LYS A 736 -18.71 5.79 -18.87
C LYS A 736 -17.90 6.02 -20.15
N ILE A 737 -16.64 5.60 -20.16
CA ILE A 737 -15.79 5.69 -21.36
C ILE A 737 -16.39 4.86 -22.51
N ARG A 738 -16.94 3.66 -22.22
CA ARG A 738 -17.63 2.85 -23.23
C ARG A 738 -18.83 3.58 -23.84
N GLN A 739 -19.69 4.19 -23.01
CA GLN A 739 -20.85 4.97 -23.45
C GLN A 739 -20.43 6.18 -24.30
N ASP A 740 -19.45 6.96 -23.80
CA ASP A 740 -18.92 8.15 -24.48
C ASP A 740 -18.31 7.82 -25.85
N ASN A 741 -17.75 6.60 -26.00
CA ASN A 741 -17.14 6.14 -27.24
C ASN A 741 -18.05 5.26 -28.12
N HIS A 742 -19.32 5.06 -27.73
CA HIS A 742 -20.30 4.21 -28.41
C HIS A 742 -19.83 2.76 -28.60
N LEU A 743 -19.16 2.20 -27.59
CA LEU A 743 -18.75 0.80 -27.57
C LEU A 743 -19.92 -0.11 -27.15
N GLY A 744 -19.91 -1.37 -27.58
CA GLY A 744 -20.94 -2.35 -27.23
C GLY A 744 -20.96 -2.69 -25.73
N LYS A 745 -21.82 -3.60 -25.29
CA LYS A 745 -21.68 -4.17 -23.94
C LYS A 745 -20.49 -5.13 -23.89
N LEU A 746 -19.84 -5.23 -22.73
CA LEU A 746 -18.88 -6.30 -22.48
C LEU A 746 -19.60 -7.65 -22.56
N ALA A 747 -18.91 -8.68 -23.06
CA ALA A 747 -19.43 -10.03 -23.02
C ALA A 747 -19.50 -10.48 -21.56
N ALA A 748 -20.68 -10.91 -21.11
CA ALA A 748 -20.79 -11.54 -19.80
C ALA A 748 -19.98 -12.84 -19.76
N LEU A 749 -19.43 -13.17 -18.59
CA LEU A 749 -18.90 -14.50 -18.34
C LEU A 749 -19.99 -15.54 -18.62
N LYS A 750 -19.59 -16.68 -19.18
CA LYS A 750 -20.54 -17.76 -19.42
C LYS A 750 -20.99 -18.34 -18.09
N ASN A 751 -22.26 -18.72 -18.00
CA ASN A 751 -22.77 -19.50 -16.87
C ASN A 751 -22.12 -20.89 -16.83
N PRO A 752 -22.07 -21.55 -15.65
CA PRO A 752 -21.49 -22.89 -15.53
C PRO A 752 -22.16 -23.92 -16.45
N GLU A 753 -23.47 -23.81 -16.66
CA GLU A 753 -24.30 -24.73 -17.45
C GLU A 753 -24.28 -24.45 -18.96
N ALA A 754 -23.49 -23.47 -19.43
CA ALA A 754 -23.33 -23.21 -20.86
C ALA A 754 -22.73 -24.44 -21.58
N PRO A 755 -22.96 -24.62 -22.90
CA PRO A 755 -22.42 -25.76 -23.65
C PRO A 755 -20.91 -25.93 -23.50
N ASP A 756 -20.46 -27.18 -23.48
CA ASP A 756 -19.05 -27.53 -23.36
C ASP A 756 -18.24 -26.97 -24.53
N VAL A 757 -17.02 -26.53 -24.22
CA VAL A 757 -16.05 -26.08 -25.21
C VAL A 757 -14.91 -27.09 -25.26
N SER A 758 -14.60 -27.59 -26.45
CA SER A 758 -13.40 -28.37 -26.72
C SER A 758 -12.50 -27.56 -27.63
N LYS A 759 -11.34 -27.14 -27.12
CA LYS A 759 -10.35 -26.37 -27.88
C LYS A 759 -8.97 -26.98 -27.67
N LYS A 760 -8.25 -27.18 -28.77
CA LYS A 760 -6.91 -27.77 -28.76
C LYS A 760 -5.83 -26.66 -28.76
N ASP A 761 -5.70 -25.97 -27.64
CA ASP A 761 -4.83 -24.81 -27.45
C ASP A 761 -3.59 -25.05 -26.56
N PHE A 762 -3.21 -26.30 -26.32
CA PHE A 762 -1.92 -26.63 -25.69
C PHE A 762 -0.77 -26.56 -26.69
N ILE A 763 0.39 -26.19 -26.16
CA ILE A 763 1.63 -26.01 -26.90
C ILE A 763 2.69 -27.03 -26.50
N ASN A 764 3.63 -27.27 -27.40
CA ASN A 764 4.96 -27.78 -27.09
C ASN A 764 5.94 -26.61 -27.03
N LEU A 765 6.76 -26.57 -25.99
CA LEU A 765 7.72 -25.51 -25.72
C LEU A 765 9.14 -26.06 -25.77
N ASP A 766 9.97 -25.48 -26.65
CA ASP A 766 11.43 -25.63 -26.68
C ASP A 766 12.07 -24.27 -26.45
N MET A 767 12.55 -24.04 -25.22
CA MET A 767 13.01 -22.74 -24.75
C MET A 767 14.49 -22.81 -24.41
N THR A 768 15.31 -22.02 -25.11
CA THR A 768 16.69 -21.77 -24.72
C THR A 768 16.80 -20.41 -24.04
N ILE A 769 17.32 -20.38 -22.82
CA ILE A 769 17.54 -19.15 -22.05
C ILE A 769 19.05 -18.94 -21.95
N SER A 770 19.51 -17.73 -22.28
CA SER A 770 20.89 -17.32 -22.01
C SER A 770 20.94 -16.17 -21.01
N THR A 771 21.90 -16.21 -20.10
CA THR A 771 22.10 -15.18 -19.07
C THR A 771 23.60 -14.96 -18.81
N GLU A 772 23.92 -14.07 -17.88
CA GLU A 772 25.30 -13.76 -17.46
C GLU A 772 25.98 -14.98 -16.81
N LYS A 773 27.32 -14.97 -16.78
CA LYS A 773 28.16 -16.15 -16.52
C LYS A 773 28.05 -16.67 -15.08
N ASP A 774 27.80 -15.78 -14.14
CA ASP A 774 27.56 -16.04 -12.72
C ASP A 774 26.13 -16.49 -12.42
N GLN A 775 25.19 -16.27 -13.35
CA GLN A 775 23.79 -16.57 -13.12
C GLN A 775 23.35 -17.94 -13.64
N THR A 776 22.33 -18.48 -12.96
CA THR A 776 21.59 -19.65 -13.38
C THR A 776 20.17 -19.24 -13.75
N ALA A 777 19.74 -19.56 -14.99
CA ALA A 777 18.40 -19.28 -15.46
C ALA A 777 17.48 -20.48 -15.27
N ILE A 778 16.29 -20.24 -14.71
CA ILE A 778 15.24 -21.25 -14.50
C ILE A 778 14.08 -20.95 -15.43
N GLY A 779 13.70 -21.93 -16.25
CA GLY A 779 12.61 -21.86 -17.21
C GLY A 779 11.45 -22.77 -16.86
N THR A 780 10.47 -22.84 -17.76
CA THR A 780 9.33 -23.76 -17.70
C THR A 780 9.65 -25.06 -18.46
N GLY A 781 9.36 -26.21 -17.85
CA GLY A 781 9.65 -27.53 -18.39
C GLY A 781 10.91 -28.19 -17.81
N ASP A 782 11.25 -29.37 -18.32
CA ASP A 782 12.41 -30.13 -17.88
C ASP A 782 13.70 -29.60 -18.53
N LEU A 783 14.76 -29.46 -17.73
CA LEU A 783 16.08 -29.07 -18.23
C LEU A 783 16.70 -30.21 -19.07
N VAL A 784 16.91 -29.95 -20.36
CA VAL A 784 17.48 -30.92 -21.31
C VAL A 784 18.98 -30.71 -21.47
N LYS A 785 19.44 -29.46 -21.50
CA LYS A 785 20.84 -29.13 -21.77
C LYS A 785 21.27 -27.86 -21.03
N LYS A 786 22.48 -27.88 -20.47
CA LYS A 786 23.18 -26.71 -19.92
C LYS A 786 24.56 -26.62 -20.54
N TRP A 787 24.97 -25.43 -20.98
CA TRP A 787 26.33 -25.19 -21.47
C TRP A 787 26.74 -23.73 -21.26
N ALA A 788 28.04 -23.46 -21.29
CA ALA A 788 28.59 -22.12 -21.32
C ALA A 788 29.17 -21.84 -22.70
N LYS A 789 28.99 -20.61 -23.20
CA LYS A 789 29.60 -20.16 -24.46
C LYS A 789 29.98 -18.69 -24.32
N ALA A 790 31.27 -18.39 -24.51
CA ALA A 790 31.85 -17.09 -24.16
C ALA A 790 31.55 -16.73 -22.69
N ASP A 791 31.17 -15.49 -22.39
CA ASP A 791 30.82 -15.03 -21.04
C ASP A 791 29.32 -15.16 -20.72
N ARG A 792 28.65 -16.19 -21.24
CA ARG A 792 27.22 -16.45 -21.01
C ARG A 792 26.93 -17.92 -20.74
N ASN A 793 25.98 -18.16 -19.84
CA ASN A 793 25.40 -19.48 -19.58
C ASN A 793 24.13 -19.68 -20.40
N TYR A 794 23.91 -20.90 -20.87
CA TYR A 794 22.77 -21.30 -21.68
C TYR A 794 22.07 -22.52 -21.07
N PHE A 795 20.74 -22.49 -21.07
CA PHE A 795 19.87 -23.50 -20.50
C PHE A 795 18.73 -23.80 -21.48
N GLN A 796 18.59 -25.06 -21.88
CA GLN A 796 17.50 -25.49 -22.77
C GLN A 796 16.47 -26.30 -21.96
N TYR A 797 15.25 -25.80 -21.91
CA TYR A 797 14.10 -26.40 -21.26
C TYR A 797 13.07 -26.88 -22.29
N LYS A 798 12.45 -28.02 -22.03
CA LYS A 798 11.37 -28.56 -22.86
C LYS A 798 10.14 -28.94 -22.04
N ALA A 799 8.97 -28.63 -22.57
CA ALA A 799 7.68 -29.08 -22.04
C ALA A 799 6.75 -29.42 -23.20
N GLU A 800 6.05 -30.54 -23.10
CA GLU A 800 5.11 -31.00 -24.13
C GLU A 800 3.69 -30.92 -23.59
N ASN A 801 2.74 -30.56 -24.47
CA ASN A 801 1.32 -30.52 -24.17
C ASN A 801 1.00 -29.72 -22.89
N ILE A 802 1.42 -28.46 -22.84
CA ILE A 802 1.16 -27.54 -21.72
C ILE A 802 0.25 -26.38 -22.15
N PRO A 803 -0.48 -25.73 -21.22
CA PRO A 803 -1.14 -24.45 -21.49
C PRO A 803 -0.13 -23.40 -21.98
N PHE A 804 -0.60 -22.35 -22.68
CA PHE A 804 0.22 -21.19 -23.08
C PHE A 804 0.63 -20.34 -21.87
N ARG A 805 1.48 -20.90 -21.01
CA ARG A 805 1.88 -20.33 -19.73
C ARG A 805 3.29 -20.78 -19.38
N PHE A 806 4.23 -19.85 -19.46
CA PHE A 806 5.63 -20.08 -19.12
C PHE A 806 6.28 -18.81 -18.58
N ALA A 807 7.25 -18.99 -17.72
CA ALA A 807 7.99 -17.94 -17.04
C ALA A 807 9.49 -18.26 -16.98
N VAL A 808 10.26 -17.22 -16.70
CA VAL A 808 11.73 -17.28 -16.61
C VAL A 808 12.18 -16.51 -15.39
N SER A 809 13.16 -17.06 -14.66
CA SER A 809 13.94 -16.32 -13.67
C SER A 809 15.43 -16.46 -13.93
N SER A 810 16.24 -15.55 -13.36
CA SER A 810 17.69 -15.61 -13.42
C SER A 810 18.31 -14.94 -12.20
N ALA A 811 19.19 -15.65 -11.50
CA ALA A 811 19.90 -15.13 -10.34
C ALA A 811 21.18 -15.93 -10.06
N GLU A 812 21.96 -15.43 -9.12
CA GLU A 812 23.03 -16.18 -8.46
C GLU A 812 22.44 -17.12 -7.40
N TYR A 813 22.09 -18.34 -7.81
CA TYR A 813 21.46 -19.33 -6.93
C TYR A 813 22.45 -20.28 -6.27
N GLN A 814 22.19 -20.60 -5.01
CA GLN A 814 22.58 -21.87 -4.42
C GLN A 814 21.49 -22.91 -4.70
N ILE A 815 21.89 -24.18 -4.86
CA ILE A 815 20.98 -25.26 -5.26
C ILE A 815 21.01 -26.39 -4.24
N LYS A 816 19.85 -26.85 -3.79
CA LYS A 816 19.68 -28.12 -3.08
C LYS A 816 18.78 -29.05 -3.89
N SER A 817 19.22 -30.29 -4.09
CA SER A 817 18.52 -31.25 -4.94
C SER A 817 18.36 -32.61 -4.28
N ILE A 818 17.26 -33.30 -4.58
CA ILE A 818 17.05 -34.72 -4.26
C ILE A 818 16.41 -35.43 -5.44
N HIS A 819 16.76 -36.70 -5.64
CA HIS A 819 16.09 -37.57 -6.60
C HIS A 819 15.14 -38.52 -5.86
N TYR A 820 13.85 -38.45 -6.16
CA TYR A 820 12.81 -39.19 -5.47
C TYR A 820 11.81 -39.79 -6.47
N LYS A 821 11.66 -41.13 -6.44
CA LYS A 821 10.76 -41.89 -7.34
C LYS A 821 10.89 -41.54 -8.83
N GLY A 822 12.12 -41.31 -9.31
CA GLY A 822 12.38 -40.96 -10.71
C GLY A 822 12.18 -39.49 -11.06
N ILE A 823 11.85 -38.64 -10.08
CA ILE A 823 11.65 -37.19 -10.24
C ILE A 823 12.75 -36.46 -9.46
N SER A 824 13.39 -35.47 -10.09
CA SER A 824 14.38 -34.62 -9.41
C SER A 824 13.72 -33.37 -8.87
N ILE A 825 13.81 -33.14 -7.56
CA ILE A 825 13.30 -31.95 -6.90
C ILE A 825 14.49 -31.03 -6.62
N ASN A 826 14.46 -29.81 -7.15
CA ASN A 826 15.51 -28.81 -7.02
C ASN A 826 14.96 -27.55 -6.37
N ILE A 827 15.74 -26.97 -5.45
CA ILE A 827 15.42 -25.70 -4.80
C ILE A 827 16.58 -24.75 -5.07
N PHE A 828 16.27 -23.65 -5.77
CA PHE A 828 17.16 -22.57 -6.15
C PHE A 828 16.86 -21.37 -5.24
N TYR A 829 17.83 -20.97 -4.42
CA TYR A 829 17.64 -19.97 -3.38
C TYR A 829 18.85 -19.04 -3.28
N HIS A 830 18.64 -17.86 -2.72
CA HIS A 830 19.67 -16.90 -2.40
C HIS A 830 20.58 -17.47 -1.29
N PRO A 831 21.92 -17.32 -1.36
CA PRO A 831 22.82 -17.94 -0.37
C PRO A 831 22.56 -17.56 1.10
N LYS A 832 21.92 -16.42 1.36
CA LYS A 832 21.55 -15.99 2.71
C LYS A 832 20.23 -16.60 3.22
N HIS A 833 19.44 -17.24 2.36
CA HIS A 833 18.05 -17.65 2.66
C HIS A 833 17.90 -19.19 2.73
N PHE A 834 18.78 -19.83 3.48
CA PHE A 834 18.83 -21.30 3.59
C PHE A 834 17.84 -21.88 4.60
N GLU A 835 17.20 -21.05 5.42
CA GLU A 835 16.49 -21.43 6.64
C GLU A 835 15.36 -22.45 6.38
N ASN A 836 14.61 -22.25 5.31
CA ASN A 836 13.38 -23.02 5.03
C ASN A 836 13.54 -24.06 3.92
N VAL A 837 14.72 -24.15 3.28
CA VAL A 837 14.98 -24.98 2.11
C VAL A 837 14.75 -26.47 2.41
N ASP A 838 15.14 -26.95 3.58
CA ASP A 838 15.02 -28.37 3.94
C ASP A 838 13.58 -28.79 4.17
N HIS A 839 12.81 -27.90 4.78
CA HIS A 839 11.40 -28.13 5.02
C HIS A 839 10.61 -28.04 3.71
N LEU A 840 10.96 -27.12 2.80
CA LEU A 840 10.41 -27.05 1.44
C LEU A 840 10.66 -28.35 0.65
N LEU A 841 11.86 -28.92 0.75
CA LEU A 841 12.22 -30.18 0.10
C LEU A 841 11.36 -31.33 0.62
N LYS A 842 11.21 -31.42 1.95
CA LYS A 842 10.41 -32.46 2.60
C LYS A 842 8.93 -32.33 2.26
N ASN A 843 8.37 -31.11 2.29
CA ASN A 843 6.98 -30.87 1.92
C ASN A 843 6.72 -31.26 0.46
N SER A 844 7.64 -30.95 -0.45
CA SER A 844 7.54 -31.34 -1.86
C SER A 844 7.42 -32.85 -2.06
N ILE A 845 8.17 -33.65 -1.28
CA ILE A 845 8.10 -35.11 -1.29
C ILE A 845 6.73 -35.60 -0.82
N ILE A 846 6.22 -35.05 0.29
CA ILE A 846 4.93 -35.43 0.87
C ILE A 846 3.79 -35.09 -0.10
N THR A 847 3.83 -33.90 -0.69
CA THR A 847 2.87 -33.43 -1.69
C THR A 847 2.87 -34.32 -2.92
N LEU A 848 4.05 -34.62 -3.46
CA LEU A 848 4.20 -35.52 -4.59
C LEU A 848 3.64 -36.92 -4.29
N ASP A 849 3.92 -37.48 -3.11
CA ASP A 849 3.40 -38.79 -2.70
C ASP A 849 1.88 -38.80 -2.60
N TYR A 850 1.29 -37.80 -1.93
CA TYR A 850 -0.16 -37.71 -1.77
C TYR A 850 -0.87 -37.53 -3.12
N CYS A 851 -0.41 -36.59 -3.96
CA CYS A 851 -1.04 -36.33 -5.24
C CYS A 851 -0.91 -37.50 -6.22
N GLN A 852 0.25 -38.18 -6.25
CA GLN A 852 0.41 -39.35 -7.12
C GLN A 852 -0.43 -40.54 -6.68
N GLN A 853 -0.58 -40.74 -5.37
CA GLN A 853 -1.41 -41.82 -4.82
C GLN A 853 -2.89 -41.59 -5.12
N ASN A 854 -3.36 -40.33 -5.01
CA ASN A 854 -4.80 -40.03 -5.04
C ASN A 854 -5.32 -39.51 -6.38
N PHE A 855 -4.53 -38.74 -7.13
CA PHE A 855 -5.02 -37.99 -8.30
C PHE A 855 -4.46 -38.51 -9.62
N GLY A 856 -3.19 -38.88 -9.66
CA GLY A 856 -2.56 -39.44 -10.86
C GLY A 856 -1.08 -39.11 -10.95
N LYS A 857 -0.38 -39.72 -11.90
CA LYS A 857 1.08 -39.58 -12.06
C LYS A 857 1.49 -38.11 -12.32
N TYR A 858 2.63 -37.71 -11.75
CA TYR A 858 3.22 -36.41 -12.05
C TYR A 858 3.71 -36.35 -13.52
N PRO A 859 3.36 -35.30 -14.30
CA PRO A 859 3.60 -35.29 -15.75
C PRO A 859 5.04 -34.92 -16.17
N PHE A 860 5.89 -34.40 -15.27
CA PHE A 860 7.26 -33.95 -15.60
C PHE A 860 8.34 -34.79 -14.91
N LYS A 861 9.60 -34.61 -15.29
CA LYS A 861 10.76 -35.29 -14.67
C LYS A 861 11.38 -34.49 -13.54
N THR A 862 11.11 -33.19 -13.48
CA THR A 862 11.68 -32.30 -12.48
C THR A 862 10.62 -31.42 -11.80
N ILE A 863 10.88 -31.07 -10.53
CA ILE A 863 10.15 -30.06 -9.77
C ILE A 863 11.17 -29.02 -9.33
N ASN A 864 11.04 -27.78 -9.80
CA ASN A 864 11.94 -26.70 -9.45
C ASN A 864 11.21 -25.66 -8.60
N PHE A 865 11.75 -25.32 -7.45
CA PHE A 865 11.36 -24.11 -6.70
C PHE A 865 12.46 -23.07 -6.89
N ALA A 866 12.13 -21.88 -7.37
CA ALA A 866 13.07 -20.80 -7.57
C ALA A 866 12.64 -19.55 -6.81
N GLU A 867 13.52 -19.09 -5.94
CA GLU A 867 13.38 -17.83 -5.24
C GLU A 867 13.56 -16.64 -6.20
N VAL A 868 12.78 -15.57 -6.04
CA VAL A 868 12.90 -14.35 -6.86
C VAL A 868 12.93 -13.10 -5.98
N SER A 869 13.48 -11.99 -6.49
CA SER A 869 13.61 -10.74 -5.75
C SER A 869 12.27 -10.12 -5.37
N SER A 870 12.23 -9.36 -4.27
CA SER A 870 11.09 -8.52 -3.87
C SER A 870 10.76 -7.37 -4.84
N PHE A 871 11.56 -7.15 -5.90
CA PHE A 871 11.14 -6.32 -7.05
C PHE A 871 9.91 -6.95 -7.75
N THR A 872 9.75 -8.27 -7.64
CA THR A 872 8.55 -8.96 -8.09
C THR A 872 7.50 -9.01 -6.98
N ARG A 873 6.44 -8.22 -7.16
CA ARG A 873 5.27 -8.15 -6.27
C ARG A 873 3.97 -8.56 -6.97
N GLY A 874 2.99 -9.00 -6.18
CA GLY A 874 1.62 -9.30 -6.64
C GLY A 874 1.20 -10.76 -6.53
N PHE A 875 2.04 -11.63 -5.96
CA PHE A 875 1.71 -13.03 -5.64
C PHE A 875 2.59 -13.52 -4.49
N ALA A 876 2.15 -14.56 -3.78
CA ALA A 876 2.96 -15.24 -2.76
C ALA A 876 3.82 -16.36 -3.38
N ALA A 877 3.26 -17.07 -4.36
CA ALA A 877 3.97 -17.98 -5.25
C ALA A 877 3.19 -18.12 -6.57
N THR A 878 3.82 -18.71 -7.59
CA THR A 878 3.11 -19.08 -8.83
C THR A 878 3.74 -20.33 -9.45
N ALA A 879 2.90 -21.32 -9.71
CA ALA A 879 3.28 -22.53 -10.43
C ALA A 879 3.20 -22.40 -11.95
N TYR A 880 4.13 -23.09 -12.61
CA TYR A 880 4.27 -23.33 -14.03
C TYR A 880 4.65 -24.81 -14.25
N PRO A 881 4.46 -25.36 -15.46
CA PRO A 881 4.97 -26.68 -15.79
C PRO A 881 6.43 -26.89 -15.33
N SER A 882 6.63 -27.85 -14.40
CA SER A 882 7.92 -28.20 -13.78
C SER A 882 8.60 -27.13 -12.89
N SER A 883 8.06 -25.91 -12.76
CA SER A 883 8.72 -24.80 -12.04
C SER A 883 7.75 -23.94 -11.24
N VAL A 884 8.10 -23.64 -9.99
CA VAL A 884 7.37 -22.75 -9.07
C VAL A 884 8.29 -21.59 -8.69
N PHE A 885 7.80 -20.36 -8.82
CA PHE A 885 8.54 -19.15 -8.45
C PHE A 885 7.93 -18.50 -7.22
N MET A 886 8.76 -18.07 -6.27
CA MET A 886 8.30 -17.50 -4.99
C MET A 886 9.17 -16.30 -4.61
N PRO A 887 8.59 -15.14 -4.23
CA PRO A 887 9.38 -14.00 -3.76
C PRO A 887 10.15 -14.33 -2.47
N GLU A 888 11.30 -13.67 -2.30
CA GLU A 888 12.22 -13.89 -1.17
C GLU A 888 11.55 -13.77 0.21
N ASP A 889 10.60 -12.85 0.35
CA ASP A 889 9.96 -12.50 1.62
C ASP A 889 8.68 -13.31 1.94
N MET A 890 8.40 -14.37 1.18
CA MET A 890 7.17 -15.18 1.32
C MET A 890 7.43 -16.57 1.92
N VAL A 891 8.49 -17.26 1.48
CA VAL A 891 8.81 -18.62 1.94
C VAL A 891 10.28 -18.79 2.29
N PHE A 892 11.19 -18.32 1.45
CA PHE A 892 12.63 -18.53 1.67
C PHE A 892 13.12 -17.78 2.90
N HIS A 893 12.91 -16.46 2.93
CA HIS A 893 13.31 -15.58 4.04
C HIS A 893 12.15 -15.23 4.98
N ALA A 894 11.42 -16.26 5.42
CA ALA A 894 10.31 -16.12 6.37
C ALA A 894 10.60 -16.87 7.68
N ASN A 895 10.19 -16.31 8.82
CA ASN A 895 10.35 -16.96 10.12
C ASN A 895 9.18 -17.90 10.42
N ILE A 896 9.25 -19.13 9.90
CA ILE A 896 8.24 -20.18 10.13
C ILE A 896 8.33 -20.83 11.52
N HIS A 897 9.32 -20.45 12.34
CA HIS A 897 9.51 -20.99 13.69
C HIS A 897 8.85 -20.13 14.77
N ALA A 898 8.40 -18.91 14.43
CA ALA A 898 7.74 -18.01 15.36
C ALA A 898 6.42 -18.58 15.91
N ASP A 899 5.64 -19.24 15.04
CA ASP A 899 4.43 -19.96 15.42
C ASP A 899 4.49 -21.41 14.92
N HIS A 900 4.79 -22.34 15.83
CA HIS A 900 4.84 -23.77 15.52
C HIS A 900 3.49 -24.36 15.10
N HIS A 901 2.38 -23.63 15.29
CA HIS A 901 1.06 -24.03 14.82
C HIS A 901 0.79 -23.61 13.36
N GLN A 902 1.73 -22.91 12.71
CA GLN A 902 1.58 -22.39 11.36
C GLN A 902 2.54 -23.06 10.36
N ASP A 903 2.10 -24.11 9.67
CA ASP A 903 2.88 -24.75 8.58
C ASP A 903 2.71 -24.02 7.24
N VAL A 904 3.36 -22.87 7.12
CA VAL A 904 3.31 -22.00 5.94
C VAL A 904 3.88 -22.66 4.68
N ILE A 905 4.88 -23.53 4.85
CA ILE A 905 5.46 -24.23 3.69
C ILE A 905 4.39 -25.10 3.04
N ASN A 906 3.55 -25.76 3.82
CA ASN A 906 2.40 -26.45 3.26
C ASN A 906 1.40 -25.49 2.58
N GLU A 907 1.05 -24.38 3.26
CA GLU A 907 0.09 -23.38 2.75
C GLU A 907 0.51 -22.80 1.39
N LEU A 908 1.81 -22.65 1.15
CA LEU A 908 2.32 -22.07 -0.09
C LEU A 908 2.86 -23.15 -1.03
N ALA A 909 3.88 -23.91 -0.65
CA ALA A 909 4.53 -24.84 -1.57
C ALA A 909 3.65 -26.05 -1.91
N GLY A 910 2.91 -26.60 -0.93
CA GLY A 910 1.99 -27.70 -1.15
C GLY A 910 0.82 -27.31 -2.06
N HIS A 911 0.21 -26.16 -1.79
CA HIS A 911 -0.83 -25.54 -2.62
C HIS A 911 -0.34 -25.36 -4.06
N GLU A 912 0.81 -24.69 -4.26
CA GLU A 912 1.31 -24.37 -5.59
C GLU A 912 1.72 -25.60 -6.40
N LEU A 913 2.37 -26.57 -5.76
CA LEU A 913 2.73 -27.81 -6.44
C LEU A 913 1.48 -28.60 -6.86
N SER A 914 0.38 -28.51 -6.10
CA SER A 914 -0.88 -29.18 -6.44
C SER A 914 -1.53 -28.63 -7.73
N HIS A 915 -1.27 -27.36 -8.11
CA HIS A 915 -1.77 -26.80 -9.37
C HIS A 915 -1.27 -27.55 -10.62
N LEU A 916 -0.24 -28.38 -10.51
CA LEU A 916 0.23 -29.25 -11.60
C LEU A 916 -0.81 -30.34 -11.94
N TRP A 917 -1.70 -30.68 -11.00
CA TRP A 917 -2.92 -31.44 -11.27
C TRP A 917 -4.09 -30.49 -11.54
N TRP A 918 -4.16 -29.35 -10.84
CA TRP A 918 -5.26 -28.39 -10.90
C TRP A 918 -4.93 -27.15 -11.76
N GLY A 919 -5.08 -27.28 -13.09
CA GLY A 919 -5.11 -26.14 -14.04
C GLY A 919 -3.80 -25.80 -14.77
N ASN A 920 -2.62 -26.13 -14.23
CA ASN A 920 -1.34 -25.74 -14.84
C ASN A 920 -0.71 -26.80 -15.76
N SER A 921 -1.32 -27.98 -15.90
CA SER A 921 -0.80 -29.01 -16.81
C SER A 921 -1.88 -29.95 -17.36
N GLN A 922 -2.52 -30.78 -16.53
CA GLN A 922 -3.37 -31.88 -17.03
C GLN A 922 -4.76 -31.44 -17.53
N ILE A 923 -5.29 -30.36 -16.95
CA ILE A 923 -6.58 -29.78 -17.30
C ILE A 923 -6.42 -28.29 -17.59
N ASN A 924 -7.34 -27.74 -18.38
CA ASN A 924 -7.43 -26.31 -18.68
C ASN A 924 -8.91 -25.89 -18.60
N PRO A 925 -9.37 -25.39 -17.44
CA PRO A 925 -10.76 -24.98 -17.25
C PRO A 925 -11.25 -24.02 -18.35
N ASP A 926 -12.52 -24.12 -18.74
CA ASP A 926 -13.12 -23.12 -19.64
C ASP A 926 -13.25 -21.78 -18.92
N ASP A 927 -13.04 -20.68 -19.63
CA ASP A 927 -13.13 -19.33 -19.09
C ASP A 927 -14.62 -18.94 -18.88
N ARG A 928 -15.13 -19.26 -17.68
CA ARG A 928 -16.53 -19.11 -17.28
C ARG A 928 -16.68 -19.04 -15.76
N GLU A 929 -17.87 -18.70 -15.28
CA GLU A 929 -18.20 -18.78 -13.84
C GLU A 929 -17.86 -20.17 -13.29
N GLY A 930 -17.20 -20.22 -12.13
CA GLY A 930 -16.79 -21.47 -11.48
C GLY A 930 -15.47 -22.06 -11.97
N ALA A 931 -14.81 -21.50 -12.98
CA ALA A 931 -13.51 -22.00 -13.46
C ALA A 931 -12.45 -22.02 -12.33
N VAL A 932 -12.46 -20.98 -11.49
CA VAL A 932 -11.52 -20.82 -10.35
C VAL A 932 -11.74 -21.87 -9.26
N MET A 933 -12.94 -22.46 -9.16
CA MET A 933 -13.17 -23.61 -8.28
C MET A 933 -12.29 -24.80 -8.67
N LEU A 934 -12.06 -25.01 -9.97
CA LEU A 934 -11.25 -26.13 -10.47
C LEU A 934 -9.75 -25.93 -10.25
N THR A 935 -9.30 -24.72 -9.95
CA THR A 935 -7.89 -24.40 -9.69
C THR A 935 -7.64 -24.18 -8.20
N GLU A 936 -8.31 -23.19 -7.60
CA GLU A 936 -8.02 -22.76 -6.23
C GLU A 936 -8.72 -23.61 -5.17
N THR A 937 -10.00 -23.93 -5.33
CA THR A 937 -10.71 -24.77 -4.33
C THR A 937 -10.07 -26.16 -4.23
N LEU A 938 -9.67 -26.76 -5.35
CA LEU A 938 -9.03 -28.07 -5.36
C LEU A 938 -7.59 -28.04 -4.79
N ALA A 939 -6.84 -26.97 -5.07
CA ALA A 939 -5.53 -26.76 -4.47
C ALA A 939 -5.62 -26.58 -2.95
N MET A 940 -6.56 -25.76 -2.48
CA MET A 940 -6.85 -25.59 -1.05
C MET A 940 -7.30 -26.90 -0.38
N TYR A 941 -8.14 -27.71 -1.03
CA TYR A 941 -8.51 -29.02 -0.49
C TYR A 941 -7.28 -29.93 -0.34
N THR A 942 -6.42 -29.94 -1.36
CA THR A 942 -5.17 -30.72 -1.35
C THR A 942 -4.27 -30.27 -0.21
N GLU A 943 -4.09 -28.96 -0.04
CA GLU A 943 -3.36 -28.34 1.07
C GLU A 943 -3.89 -28.81 2.43
N MET A 944 -5.21 -28.81 2.63
CA MET A 944 -5.83 -29.25 3.88
C MET A 944 -5.60 -30.75 4.16
N MET A 945 -5.63 -31.60 3.12
CA MET A 945 -5.38 -33.04 3.30
C MET A 945 -3.90 -33.32 3.60
N LEU A 946 -2.98 -32.56 3.00
CA LEU A 946 -1.56 -32.61 3.35
C LEU A 946 -1.35 -32.17 4.80
N TYR A 947 -2.00 -31.08 5.21
CA TYR A 947 -1.95 -30.58 6.59
C TYR A 947 -2.45 -31.62 7.58
N LYS A 948 -3.58 -32.28 7.28
CA LYS A 948 -4.12 -33.40 8.07
C LYS A 948 -3.14 -34.56 8.15
N LYS A 949 -2.43 -34.89 7.07
CA LYS A 949 -1.45 -35.98 7.03
C LYS A 949 -0.22 -35.67 7.90
N MET A 950 0.22 -34.42 7.94
CA MET A 950 1.40 -34.00 8.71
C MET A 950 1.09 -33.75 10.19
N HIS A 951 -0.04 -33.10 10.49
CA HIS A 951 -0.36 -32.56 11.83
C HIS A 951 -1.60 -33.17 12.47
N GLY A 952 -2.34 -34.02 11.74
CA GLY A 952 -3.57 -34.65 12.21
C GLY A 952 -4.84 -33.83 11.96
N LYS A 953 -6.00 -34.49 12.10
CA LYS A 953 -7.32 -33.88 11.82
C LYS A 953 -7.64 -32.70 12.73
N ALA A 954 -7.27 -32.77 14.01
CA ALA A 954 -7.59 -31.70 14.97
C ALA A 954 -6.96 -30.36 14.58
N GLU A 955 -5.67 -30.36 14.21
CA GLU A 955 -4.96 -29.15 13.77
C GLU A 955 -5.49 -28.64 12.42
N MET A 956 -5.80 -29.53 11.46
CA MET A 956 -6.45 -29.15 10.20
C MET A 956 -7.80 -28.44 10.45
N MET A 957 -8.61 -28.92 11.40
CA MET A 957 -9.90 -28.29 11.72
C MET A 957 -9.75 -26.88 12.31
N LYS A 958 -8.66 -26.59 13.03
CA LYS A 958 -8.36 -25.22 13.46
C LYS A 958 -8.12 -24.30 12.26
N ARG A 959 -7.37 -24.77 11.24
CA ARG A 959 -7.16 -24.03 9.99
C ARG A 959 -8.46 -23.80 9.22
N ILE A 960 -9.31 -24.82 9.15
CA ILE A 960 -10.65 -24.68 8.56
C ILE A 960 -11.50 -23.64 9.28
N HIS A 961 -11.38 -23.52 10.61
CA HIS A 961 -12.05 -22.45 11.35
C HIS A 961 -11.53 -21.05 10.96
N VAL A 962 -10.22 -20.91 10.72
CA VAL A 962 -9.63 -19.65 10.21
C VAL A 962 -10.20 -19.31 8.83
N HIS A 963 -10.26 -20.26 7.90
CA HIS A 963 -10.88 -20.03 6.58
C HIS A 963 -12.37 -19.67 6.69
N GLN A 964 -13.10 -20.32 7.59
CA GLN A 964 -14.48 -19.95 7.87
C GLN A 964 -14.59 -18.51 8.36
N GLN A 965 -13.68 -18.06 9.25
CA GLN A 965 -13.63 -16.68 9.72
C GLN A 965 -13.30 -15.69 8.60
N ILE A 966 -12.34 -16.00 7.72
CA ILE A 966 -12.02 -15.18 6.54
C ILE A 966 -13.26 -15.01 5.67
N TYR A 967 -13.92 -16.11 5.32
CA TYR A 967 -15.16 -16.08 4.53
C TYR A 967 -16.25 -15.25 5.23
N ASP A 968 -16.47 -15.45 6.53
CA ASP A 968 -17.49 -14.72 7.27
C ASP A 968 -17.20 -13.22 7.44
N ASN A 969 -15.93 -12.81 7.37
CA ASN A 969 -15.53 -11.41 7.43
C ASN A 969 -15.63 -10.73 6.05
N GLU A 970 -15.39 -11.46 4.96
CA GLU A 970 -15.38 -10.90 3.60
C GLU A 970 -16.74 -11.01 2.87
N LYS A 971 -17.60 -11.97 3.19
CA LYS A 971 -18.87 -12.22 2.47
C LYS A 971 -19.86 -11.04 2.45
N GLY A 972 -19.68 -10.05 3.33
CA GLY A 972 -20.48 -8.83 3.37
C GLY A 972 -19.83 -7.66 2.63
N LEU A 973 -18.60 -7.80 2.16
CA LEU A 973 -17.83 -6.78 1.42
C LEU A 973 -17.84 -7.04 -0.09
N PHE A 974 -18.23 -8.24 -0.52
CA PHE A 974 -18.31 -8.67 -1.92
C PHE A 974 -19.66 -9.35 -2.18
N GLU A 975 -20.02 -9.52 -3.45
CA GLU A 975 -21.22 -10.29 -3.80
C GLU A 975 -21.05 -11.76 -3.39
N ASN A 976 -21.94 -12.24 -2.50
CA ASN A 976 -21.86 -13.60 -1.99
C ASN A 976 -22.53 -14.57 -2.97
N ILE A 977 -21.72 -15.27 -3.77
CA ILE A 977 -22.16 -16.23 -4.78
C ILE A 977 -21.89 -17.68 -4.36
N PRO A 978 -22.58 -18.67 -4.96
CA PRO A 978 -22.24 -20.08 -4.79
C PRO A 978 -20.83 -20.44 -5.30
N ILE A 979 -20.19 -21.44 -4.70
CA ILE A 979 -18.82 -21.85 -5.05
C ILE A 979 -18.70 -22.26 -6.52
N TYR A 980 -19.71 -22.96 -7.05
CA TYR A 980 -19.69 -23.43 -8.44
C TYR A 980 -19.78 -22.29 -9.48
N LYS A 981 -20.02 -21.05 -9.03
CA LYS A 981 -20.01 -19.82 -9.82
C LYS A 981 -18.86 -18.89 -9.49
N ALA A 982 -17.99 -19.26 -8.54
CA ALA A 982 -16.92 -18.39 -8.06
C ALA A 982 -16.02 -17.88 -9.20
N THR A 983 -15.73 -16.59 -9.16
CA THR A 983 -14.82 -15.89 -10.08
C THR A 983 -13.51 -15.54 -9.37
N GLY A 984 -12.52 -15.02 -10.12
CA GLY A 984 -11.20 -14.66 -9.57
C GLY A 984 -11.26 -13.54 -8.52
N ASP A 985 -12.25 -12.65 -8.63
CA ASP A 985 -12.41 -11.49 -7.75
C ASP A 985 -12.95 -11.90 -6.35
N ALA A 986 -13.60 -13.06 -6.27
CA ALA A 986 -14.18 -13.59 -5.03
C ALA A 986 -13.26 -14.62 -4.33
N ALA A 987 -12.01 -14.22 -4.04
CA ALA A 987 -11.01 -15.13 -3.47
C ALA A 987 -11.43 -15.80 -2.14
N HIS A 988 -12.17 -15.11 -1.26
CA HIS A 988 -12.72 -15.73 -0.03
C HIS A 988 -13.73 -16.85 -0.31
N ILE A 989 -14.34 -16.88 -1.50
CA ILE A 989 -15.25 -17.95 -1.91
C ILE A 989 -14.44 -19.10 -2.49
N SER A 990 -13.58 -18.85 -3.48
CA SER A 990 -12.82 -19.90 -4.15
C SER A 990 -11.78 -20.57 -3.22
N TYR A 991 -11.08 -19.81 -2.39
CA TYR A 991 -10.12 -20.35 -1.42
C TYR A 991 -10.81 -20.81 -0.14
N SER A 992 -11.36 -19.87 0.63
CA SER A 992 -11.79 -20.16 2.01
C SER A 992 -13.08 -20.97 2.06
N LYS A 993 -14.19 -20.48 1.47
CA LYS A 993 -15.46 -21.25 1.41
C LYS A 993 -15.26 -22.59 0.70
N GLY A 994 -14.45 -22.59 -0.36
CA GLY A 994 -14.00 -23.78 -1.09
C GLY A 994 -13.36 -24.84 -0.19
N ALA A 995 -12.34 -24.47 0.58
CA ALA A 995 -11.68 -25.37 1.53
C ALA A 995 -12.66 -25.96 2.55
N VAL A 996 -13.50 -25.11 3.16
CA VAL A 996 -14.50 -25.53 4.15
C VAL A 996 -15.49 -26.54 3.53
N ALA A 997 -16.01 -26.24 2.33
CA ALA A 997 -16.98 -27.09 1.65
C ALA A 997 -16.39 -28.45 1.27
N MET A 998 -15.17 -28.48 0.74
CA MET A 998 -14.47 -29.71 0.36
C MET A 998 -14.13 -30.60 1.57
N VAL A 999 -13.64 -30.01 2.67
CA VAL A 999 -13.39 -30.76 3.90
C VAL A 999 -14.69 -31.29 4.50
N LYS A 1000 -15.77 -30.50 4.49
CA LYS A 1000 -17.09 -30.97 4.94
C LYS A 1000 -17.62 -32.10 4.06
N LEU A 1001 -17.43 -32.04 2.75
CA LEU A 1001 -17.75 -33.15 1.84
C LEU A 1001 -16.94 -34.41 2.22
N SER A 1002 -15.64 -34.26 2.44
CA SER A 1002 -14.77 -35.36 2.88
C SER A 1002 -15.22 -35.99 4.20
N ASP A 1003 -15.75 -35.21 5.14
CA ASP A 1003 -16.31 -35.72 6.40
C ASP A 1003 -17.67 -36.43 6.20
N LEU A 1004 -18.46 -36.02 5.21
CA LEU A 1004 -19.76 -36.62 4.91
C LEU A 1004 -19.68 -37.97 4.19
N ILE A 1005 -18.77 -38.10 3.21
CA ILE A 1005 -18.70 -39.30 2.35
C ILE A 1005 -17.37 -40.06 2.43
N GLY A 1006 -16.37 -39.52 3.13
CA GLY A 1006 -15.03 -40.10 3.28
C GLY A 1006 -14.03 -39.53 2.27
N GLU A 1007 -12.79 -39.31 2.73
CA GLU A 1007 -11.68 -38.78 1.91
C GLU A 1007 -11.40 -39.65 0.69
N GLU A 1008 -11.38 -40.99 0.84
CA GLU A 1008 -11.13 -41.90 -0.27
C GLU A 1008 -12.15 -41.74 -1.41
N LYS A 1009 -13.43 -41.50 -1.09
CA LYS A 1009 -14.47 -41.30 -2.10
C LYS A 1009 -14.35 -39.95 -2.79
N VAL A 1010 -14.01 -38.90 -2.04
CA VAL A 1010 -13.73 -37.58 -2.62
C VAL A 1010 -12.52 -37.67 -3.55
N ASN A 1011 -11.42 -38.26 -3.10
CA ASN A 1011 -10.22 -38.47 -3.92
C ASN A 1011 -10.50 -39.34 -5.14
N ALA A 1012 -11.34 -40.38 -5.03
CA ALA A 1012 -11.77 -41.16 -6.18
C ALA A 1012 -12.56 -40.33 -7.20
N ALA A 1013 -13.45 -39.44 -6.75
CA ALA A 1013 -14.14 -38.51 -7.63
C ALA A 1013 -13.17 -37.52 -8.31
N LEU A 1014 -12.19 -37.00 -7.58
CA LEU A 1014 -11.16 -36.10 -8.14
C LEU A 1014 -10.25 -36.82 -9.16
N HIS A 1015 -9.87 -38.07 -8.89
CA HIS A 1015 -9.15 -38.91 -9.83
C HIS A 1015 -9.95 -39.13 -11.12
N ASN A 1016 -11.23 -39.50 -10.98
CA ASN A 1016 -12.12 -39.70 -12.12
C ASN A 1016 -12.34 -38.40 -12.89
N PHE A 1017 -12.46 -37.26 -12.19
CA PHE A 1017 -12.57 -35.95 -12.80
C PHE A 1017 -11.36 -35.65 -13.70
N LEU A 1018 -10.13 -35.81 -13.20
CA LEU A 1018 -8.92 -35.61 -14.02
C LEU A 1018 -8.88 -36.54 -15.23
N LYS A 1019 -9.18 -37.83 -15.00
CA LYS A 1019 -9.16 -38.85 -16.05
C LYS A 1019 -10.19 -38.59 -17.16
N ASN A 1020 -11.39 -38.15 -16.79
CA ASN A 1020 -12.51 -37.93 -17.73
C ASN A 1020 -12.45 -36.55 -18.41
N ASN A 1021 -11.68 -35.61 -17.87
CA ASN A 1021 -11.62 -34.24 -18.35
C ASN A 1021 -10.20 -33.77 -18.69
N SER A 1022 -9.30 -34.70 -18.99
CA SER A 1022 -7.99 -34.36 -19.53
C SER A 1022 -8.13 -33.55 -20.82
N TYR A 1023 -7.21 -32.62 -21.04
CA TYR A 1023 -7.10 -31.88 -22.30
C TYR A 1023 -7.20 -32.84 -23.52
N PRO A 1024 -7.97 -32.51 -24.59
CA PRO A 1024 -8.42 -31.18 -25.00
C PRO A 1024 -9.81 -30.73 -24.52
N LYS A 1025 -10.50 -31.53 -23.69
CA LYS A 1025 -11.73 -31.06 -23.05
C LYS A 1025 -11.37 -29.92 -22.08
N LYS A 1026 -12.14 -28.83 -22.10
CA LYS A 1026 -12.06 -27.78 -21.09
C LYS A 1026 -13.11 -28.01 -20.00
N PRO A 1027 -12.74 -28.53 -18.82
CA PRO A 1027 -13.70 -28.85 -17.78
C PRO A 1027 -14.39 -27.61 -17.20
N THR A 1028 -15.55 -27.87 -16.62
CA THR A 1028 -16.39 -26.89 -15.89
C THR A 1028 -16.59 -27.30 -14.44
N SER A 1029 -17.03 -26.38 -13.58
CA SER A 1029 -17.41 -26.71 -12.19
C SER A 1029 -18.51 -27.78 -12.12
N MET A 1030 -19.37 -27.85 -13.14
CA MET A 1030 -20.41 -28.85 -13.25
C MET A 1030 -19.86 -30.26 -13.52
N ASP A 1031 -18.80 -30.40 -14.31
CA ASP A 1031 -18.12 -31.69 -14.52
C ASP A 1031 -17.62 -32.28 -13.18
N LEU A 1032 -17.05 -31.43 -12.32
CA LEU A 1032 -16.59 -31.83 -11.00
C LEU A 1032 -17.74 -32.22 -10.08
N ILE A 1033 -18.80 -31.41 -10.02
CA ILE A 1033 -20.00 -31.71 -9.21
C ILE A 1033 -20.63 -33.04 -9.64
N ASN A 1034 -20.67 -33.31 -10.95
CA ASN A 1034 -21.18 -34.58 -11.47
C ASN A 1034 -20.35 -35.78 -10.99
N GLU A 1035 -19.03 -35.66 -10.87
CA GLU A 1035 -18.20 -36.72 -10.27
C GLU A 1035 -18.48 -36.90 -8.78
N PHE A 1036 -18.76 -35.82 -8.03
CA PHE A 1036 -19.20 -35.93 -6.63
C PHE A 1036 -20.54 -36.66 -6.49
N TYR A 1037 -21.50 -36.44 -7.39
CA TYR A 1037 -22.76 -37.17 -7.37
C TYR A 1037 -22.60 -38.67 -7.62
N LYS A 1038 -21.62 -39.07 -8.44
CA LYS A 1038 -21.37 -40.50 -8.75
C LYS A 1038 -20.85 -41.28 -7.53
N VAL A 1039 -20.14 -40.60 -6.62
CA VAL A 1039 -19.62 -41.22 -5.38
C VAL A 1039 -20.56 -41.04 -4.18
N ALA A 1040 -21.66 -40.29 -4.35
CA ALA A 1040 -22.69 -40.11 -3.32
C ALA A 1040 -23.62 -41.34 -3.27
N PRO A 1041 -23.72 -42.06 -2.14
CA PRO A 1041 -24.43 -43.33 -2.06
C PRO A 1041 -25.96 -43.21 -2.03
N ASN A 1042 -26.52 -42.00 -1.83
CA ASN A 1042 -27.96 -41.77 -1.78
C ASN A 1042 -28.34 -40.33 -2.17
N GLU A 1043 -29.62 -40.11 -2.46
CA GLU A 1043 -30.18 -38.80 -2.84
C GLU A 1043 -30.05 -37.73 -1.73
N HIS A 1044 -30.06 -38.12 -0.46
CA HIS A 1044 -29.86 -37.18 0.64
C HIS A 1044 -28.46 -36.53 0.59
N LEU A 1045 -27.42 -37.30 0.30
CA LEU A 1045 -26.05 -36.79 0.17
C LEU A 1045 -25.85 -35.95 -1.09
N LYS A 1046 -26.58 -36.24 -2.19
CA LYS A 1046 -26.58 -35.34 -3.36
C LYS A 1046 -27.16 -33.96 -3.02
N LYS A 1047 -28.24 -33.90 -2.24
CA LYS A 1047 -28.78 -32.63 -1.72
C LYS A 1047 -27.80 -31.89 -0.81
N GLN A 1048 -27.02 -32.63 0.00
CA GLN A 1048 -25.95 -32.02 0.80
C GLN A 1048 -24.84 -31.43 -0.09
N ILE A 1049 -24.46 -32.10 -1.18
CA ILE A 1049 -23.52 -31.55 -2.18
C ILE A 1049 -24.07 -30.25 -2.77
N ASP A 1050 -25.36 -30.21 -3.13
CA ASP A 1050 -25.99 -28.97 -3.63
C ASP A 1050 -25.92 -27.84 -2.60
N LEU A 1051 -26.18 -28.13 -1.33
CA LEU A 1051 -26.07 -27.15 -0.25
C LEU A 1051 -24.63 -26.63 -0.05
N LEU A 1052 -23.62 -27.47 -0.29
CA LEU A 1052 -22.22 -27.07 -0.13
C LEU A 1052 -21.72 -26.21 -1.29
N PHE A 1053 -22.09 -26.54 -2.52
CA PHE A 1053 -21.48 -25.95 -3.72
C PHE A 1053 -22.39 -25.01 -4.51
N LYS A 1054 -23.71 -25.23 -4.47
CA LYS A 1054 -24.71 -24.46 -5.24
C LYS A 1054 -25.52 -23.47 -4.41
N ALA A 1055 -25.48 -23.56 -3.08
CA ALA A 1055 -26.11 -22.58 -2.19
C ALA A 1055 -25.17 -21.45 -1.76
N ILE A 1056 -25.77 -20.34 -1.33
CA ILE A 1056 -25.09 -19.14 -0.81
C ILE A 1056 -24.82 -19.29 0.68
#